data_AF-A0A538ACC8-F1
#
_entry.id   AF-A0A538ACC8-F1
#
_cell.length_a   1.000
_cell.length_b   1.000
_cell.length_c   1.000
_cell.angle_alpha   90.00
_cell.angle_beta   90.00
_cell.angle_gamma   90.00
#
_symmetry.space_group_name_H-M   'P 1'
#
loop_
_entity.id
_entity.type
_entity.pdbx_description
1 polymer ?
#
loop_
_entity_poly.entity_id
_entity_poly.type
_entity_poly.pdbx_seq_one_letter_code
_entity_poly.pdbx_strand_id
1 'polypeptide(L)'
;MYLQHLSSLQFLSYAAFLGVVIAAVFMLLPGRAPPLRTEPYPEEELGRHDRKLAKYFVAGGAFLVLGSLHMVVKNLPWTAEWLANAGYAGHLVRDLSNTHLMIVGGGTLIATGLCWYVLPRIVGRPLASEGLAQGAFWFTATGLLAFYVAFVANGIAIGMRVTDGMDYETAKASMGNWYKAPVGAGAGVMGIGYWCFAATVFLTVFQGRLVRVPKPSGHLWKFLATGAAGLTVGTVQGVIQVQPANADWLYRAGHAGEWIDPIAHAHVNLVTGLTMLVAGALFYLAPLFGGKAPSRRAANACFYSLLGGSLAFYATTLYLGFHEGGMVVHDGLTPSQAEEATALHPFLLMGAGIAMLAAFWFLLGLLARSFRGARAPARGFVLAGCAALLVGTFQGPVQAFPAVHELLERGGDAGAVIVNLHAQLNMLGGLLVMLVGLTFSLLAHLGGRRVLRAERIALAGIAIGVATYYAVGIETSIAEAHDVSGGASFHHAVARLEPWAALLLVPAALVVLTGFGAYAMSAWRMTVRQRREGVKTLAAVPSVYTGRIPRRVRTRSPAALAGYELPMGLLGFPGVGWLFAGFPLTASVLLLCGPALTWAVIPMAFTPYGHGPLNSLGWKVEFAWLPSSALLSAALLYQAHRRRRMRLSGAPPRRRRRGRKGYRTRVSIAVGAIVLLLVSLPFVPAVAGVGGNSIKYAYQSRFTPDVVGQFLATQKGPVKLFTWRDPQSPYPPDALRIHAADVGGLVARAAAVDSPGSYSLFDLDRGAAIPLGVRANTGRQLTLAPAHRLTTGRYLFVATHQGMFGGRDFAYLTIVAPGAPVTAISSSSKKSVPAVADALLPVAAALVALLFTILLLRSFRSRPAGQKALWAAGFAFFAAATACEAVAQRTGWSPELFRSYYLAGGVLTVGYLGAGSAWLLLPRRGRDVLLGALGVGTLAAIVAISLAPVSAHALAVTASGRPPANGALGGHAFLWAVAFNSLGTLVLVGGSLYSILRRRRISANVWIASGALVVALATGMSRMGDYSLVYLGQLIGIALMFSGFTFAGRQPRPSTERRPETALQRTALAR
;
A
#
# COMPACT_ATOMS: atom_id res chain seq x y z
N MET A 1 6.90 17.00 8.07
CA MET A 1 7.29 16.51 9.42
C MET A 1 7.20 14.97 9.57
N TYR A 2 6.91 14.20 8.50
CA TYR A 2 6.36 12.83 8.61
C TYR A 2 7.25 11.64 8.18
N LEU A 3 8.57 11.79 8.07
CA LEU A 3 9.44 10.68 7.58
C LEU A 3 10.52 10.21 8.57
N GLN A 4 10.58 10.77 9.79
CA GLN A 4 11.59 10.36 10.79
C GLN A 4 11.42 8.93 11.33
N HIS A 5 10.39 8.18 10.94
CA HIS A 5 10.05 6.86 11.52
C HIS A 5 9.92 5.71 10.52
N LEU A 6 10.12 5.96 9.22
CA LEU A 6 10.47 4.88 8.31
C LEU A 6 12.00 4.77 8.37
N SER A 7 12.52 3.63 8.82
CA SER A 7 13.93 3.36 8.53
C SER A 7 14.11 3.53 7.02
N SER A 8 15.16 4.21 6.59
CA SER A 8 15.46 4.50 5.17
C SER A 8 15.35 3.23 4.30
N LEU A 9 15.61 2.08 4.93
CA LEU A 9 15.46 0.74 4.40
C LEU A 9 13.98 0.35 4.14
N GLN A 10 13.05 0.57 5.06
CA GLN A 10 11.61 0.28 4.88
C GLN A 10 10.99 1.07 3.71
N PHE A 11 11.30 2.36 3.60
CA PHE A 11 10.81 3.16 2.48
C PHE A 11 11.41 2.71 1.15
N LEU A 12 12.72 2.41 1.09
CA LEU A 12 13.36 1.83 -0.09
C LEU A 12 12.77 0.46 -0.44
N SER A 13 12.46 -0.37 0.55
CA SER A 13 11.78 -1.66 0.36
C SER A 13 10.40 -1.46 -0.24
N TYR A 14 9.59 -0.54 0.28
CA TYR A 14 8.24 -0.27 -0.24
C TYR A 14 8.28 0.40 -1.62
N ALA A 15 9.19 1.34 -1.87
CA ALA A 15 9.32 2.02 -3.16
C ALA A 15 9.95 1.11 -4.23
N ALA A 16 10.93 0.27 -3.88
CA ALA A 16 11.48 -0.74 -4.78
C ALA A 16 10.46 -1.86 -5.03
N PHE A 17 9.73 -2.30 -4.00
CA PHE A 17 8.62 -3.24 -4.13
C PHE A 17 7.55 -2.67 -5.06
N LEU A 18 7.07 -1.46 -4.82
CA LEU A 18 6.06 -0.81 -5.64
C LEU A 18 6.57 -0.56 -7.07
N GLY A 19 7.82 -0.12 -7.24
CA GLY A 19 8.45 0.09 -8.55
C GLY A 19 8.60 -1.21 -9.35
N VAL A 20 9.00 -2.31 -8.70
CA VAL A 20 9.12 -3.64 -9.32
C VAL A 20 7.76 -4.25 -9.60
N VAL A 21 6.79 -4.10 -8.69
CA VAL A 21 5.40 -4.55 -8.87
C VAL A 21 4.75 -3.79 -10.02
N ILE A 22 4.90 -2.47 -10.05
CA ILE A 22 4.45 -1.62 -11.17
C ILE A 22 5.12 -2.12 -12.46
N ALA A 23 6.44 -2.29 -12.50
CA ALA A 23 7.14 -2.81 -13.66
C ALA A 23 6.66 -4.22 -14.09
N ALA A 24 6.34 -5.10 -13.13
CA ALA A 24 5.80 -6.44 -13.37
C ALA A 24 4.36 -6.39 -13.92
N VAL A 25 3.50 -5.55 -13.34
CA VAL A 25 2.14 -5.28 -13.83
C VAL A 25 2.19 -4.70 -15.25
N PHE A 26 3.13 -3.78 -15.53
CA PHE A 26 3.34 -3.22 -16.87
C PHE A 26 3.91 -4.24 -17.87
N MET A 27 4.67 -5.26 -17.43
CA MET A 27 5.07 -6.39 -18.28
C MET A 27 3.91 -7.33 -18.63
N LEU A 28 2.86 -7.37 -17.80
CA LEU A 28 1.64 -8.15 -18.05
C LEU A 28 0.63 -7.40 -18.93
N LEU A 29 0.88 -6.12 -19.24
CA LEU A 29 0.10 -5.38 -20.23
C LEU A 29 0.49 -5.83 -21.64
N PRO A 30 -0.49 -6.13 -22.51
CA PRO A 30 -0.21 -6.64 -23.84
C PRO A 30 0.64 -5.64 -24.66
N GLY A 31 1.52 -6.15 -25.54
CA GLY A 31 2.53 -5.36 -26.27
C GLY A 31 2.21 -4.93 -27.72
N ARG A 32 1.09 -5.35 -28.34
CA ARG A 32 0.61 -4.85 -29.67
C ARG A 32 -0.80 -4.23 -29.70
N ALA A 33 -0.95 -3.01 -30.24
CA ALA A 33 -2.25 -2.34 -30.31
C ALA A 33 -3.29 -3.25 -30.99
N PRO A 34 -4.44 -3.52 -30.35
CA PRO A 34 -5.43 -4.41 -30.93
C PRO A 34 -6.03 -3.75 -32.18
N PRO A 35 -6.20 -4.52 -33.28
CA PRO A 35 -6.75 -3.99 -34.51
C PRO A 35 -8.22 -3.56 -34.31
N LEU A 36 -8.68 -2.64 -35.16
CA LEU A 36 -10.11 -2.40 -35.32
C LEU A 36 -10.73 -3.69 -35.86
N ARG A 37 -11.85 -4.12 -35.27
CA ARG A 37 -12.55 -5.35 -35.68
C ARG A 37 -14.00 -5.02 -36.01
N THR A 38 -14.43 -5.40 -37.19
CA THR A 38 -15.81 -5.26 -37.69
C THR A 38 -16.59 -6.58 -37.60
N GLU A 39 -15.89 -7.70 -37.39
CA GLU A 39 -16.48 -9.02 -37.20
C GLU A 39 -16.50 -9.44 -35.72
N PRO A 40 -17.49 -10.25 -35.30
CA PRO A 40 -17.56 -10.74 -33.93
C PRO A 40 -16.36 -11.65 -33.60
N TYR A 41 -15.98 -11.67 -32.32
CA TYR A 41 -15.05 -12.66 -31.81
C TYR A 41 -15.74 -14.02 -31.71
N PRO A 42 -15.06 -15.13 -32.03
CA PRO A 42 -15.57 -16.47 -31.76
C PRO A 42 -15.90 -16.64 -30.28
N GLU A 43 -16.94 -17.41 -29.95
CA GLU A 43 -17.35 -17.64 -28.55
C GLU A 43 -16.24 -18.26 -27.71
N GLU A 44 -15.42 -19.14 -28.29
CA GLU A 44 -14.27 -19.74 -27.60
C GLU A 44 -13.21 -18.69 -27.22
N GLU A 45 -13.01 -17.67 -28.06
CA GLU A 45 -12.11 -16.56 -27.74
C GLU A 45 -12.70 -15.66 -26.65
N LEU A 46 -14.00 -15.34 -26.72
CA LEU A 46 -14.71 -14.56 -25.71
C LEU A 46 -14.67 -15.25 -24.34
N GLY A 47 -14.92 -16.55 -24.32
CA GLY A 47 -14.95 -17.42 -23.15
C GLY A 47 -13.59 -17.99 -22.75
N ARG A 48 -12.48 -17.46 -23.26
CA ARG A 48 -11.13 -18.02 -23.01
C ARG A 48 -10.80 -18.19 -21.52
N HIS A 49 -11.32 -17.31 -20.67
CA HIS A 49 -11.13 -17.33 -19.22
C HIS A 49 -12.12 -18.24 -18.48
N ASP A 50 -13.19 -18.70 -19.13
CA ASP A 50 -14.30 -19.43 -18.49
C ASP A 50 -13.82 -20.72 -17.80
N ARG A 51 -12.87 -21.41 -18.42
CA ARG A 51 -12.21 -22.60 -17.86
C ARG A 51 -11.42 -22.34 -16.57
N LYS A 52 -11.07 -21.09 -16.28
CA LYS A 52 -10.33 -20.68 -15.07
C LYS A 52 -11.24 -20.17 -13.97
N LEU A 53 -12.55 -20.08 -14.18
CA LEU A 53 -13.50 -19.53 -13.20
C LEU A 53 -13.60 -20.39 -11.94
N ALA A 54 -13.37 -21.70 -12.06
CA ALA A 54 -13.47 -22.65 -10.97
C ALA A 54 -12.69 -22.24 -9.70
N LYS A 55 -11.50 -21.64 -9.87
CA LYS A 55 -10.67 -21.23 -8.73
C LYS A 55 -11.33 -20.14 -7.88
N TYR A 56 -12.08 -19.23 -8.51
CA TYR A 56 -12.78 -18.14 -7.80
C TYR A 56 -13.91 -18.69 -6.93
N PHE A 57 -14.72 -19.59 -7.50
CA PHE A 57 -15.87 -20.18 -6.81
C PHE A 57 -15.43 -21.16 -5.71
N VAL A 58 -14.39 -21.96 -5.96
CA VAL A 58 -13.85 -22.89 -4.96
C VAL A 58 -13.16 -22.13 -3.82
N ALA A 59 -12.30 -21.15 -4.14
CA ALA A 59 -11.64 -20.35 -3.11
C ALA A 59 -12.65 -19.52 -2.32
N GLY A 60 -13.64 -18.92 -2.99
CA GLY A 60 -14.73 -18.21 -2.34
C GLY A 60 -15.51 -19.10 -1.37
N GLY A 61 -15.83 -20.33 -1.78
CA GLY A 61 -16.45 -21.32 -0.88
C GLY A 61 -15.57 -21.67 0.33
N ALA A 62 -14.27 -21.85 0.13
CA ALA A 62 -13.33 -22.14 1.23
C ALA A 62 -13.23 -20.98 2.24
N PHE A 63 -13.16 -19.73 1.76
CA PHE A 63 -13.14 -18.56 2.64
C PHE A 63 -14.47 -18.34 3.36
N LEU A 64 -15.60 -18.62 2.72
CA LEU A 64 -16.92 -18.58 3.39
C LEU A 64 -17.01 -19.64 4.48
N VAL A 65 -16.52 -20.87 4.26
CA VAL A 65 -16.47 -21.90 5.30
C VAL A 65 -15.55 -21.47 6.45
N LEU A 66 -14.37 -20.91 6.15
CA LEU A 66 -13.45 -20.41 7.17
C LEU A 66 -14.06 -19.26 7.97
N GLY A 67 -14.76 -18.33 7.31
CA GLY A 67 -15.48 -17.24 7.97
C GLY A 67 -16.63 -17.75 8.85
N SER A 68 -17.44 -18.69 8.38
CA SER A 68 -18.49 -19.28 9.21
C SER A 68 -17.94 -20.08 10.40
N LEU A 69 -16.80 -20.75 10.24
CA LEU A 69 -16.12 -21.40 11.35
C LEU A 69 -15.63 -20.36 12.36
N HIS A 70 -15.07 -19.24 11.89
CA HIS A 70 -14.72 -18.11 12.74
C HIS A 70 -15.96 -17.58 13.47
N MET A 71 -17.11 -17.44 12.79
CA MET A 71 -18.38 -17.06 13.43
C MET A 71 -18.76 -18.04 14.54
N VAL A 72 -18.61 -19.34 14.35
CA VAL A 72 -18.88 -20.32 15.43
C VAL A 72 -17.94 -20.08 16.62
N VAL A 73 -16.63 -19.99 16.35
CA VAL A 73 -15.61 -19.87 17.41
C VAL A 73 -15.78 -18.57 18.21
N LYS A 74 -16.04 -17.44 17.54
CA LYS A 74 -16.12 -16.13 18.21
C LYS A 74 -17.34 -15.98 19.12
N ASN A 75 -18.39 -16.80 18.95
CA ASN A 75 -19.60 -16.79 19.77
C ASN A 75 -19.63 -17.93 20.81
N LEU A 76 -18.54 -18.67 21.00
CA LEU A 76 -18.44 -19.60 22.13
C LEU A 76 -18.34 -18.78 23.43
N PRO A 77 -18.98 -19.18 24.55
CA PRO A 77 -19.11 -18.33 25.73
C PRO A 77 -17.79 -17.74 26.21
N TRP A 78 -16.79 -18.60 26.45
CA TRP A 78 -15.45 -18.18 26.90
C TRP A 78 -14.71 -17.31 25.88
N THR A 79 -15.00 -17.47 24.58
CA THR A 79 -14.36 -16.67 23.53
C THR A 79 -15.03 -15.32 23.42
N ALA A 80 -16.36 -15.26 23.48
CA ALA A 80 -17.14 -14.03 23.46
C ALA A 80 -16.82 -13.15 24.67
N GLU A 81 -16.79 -13.72 25.88
CA GLU A 81 -16.39 -13.05 27.11
C GLU A 81 -14.96 -12.50 27.02
N TRP A 82 -14.01 -13.33 26.57
CA TRP A 82 -12.61 -12.92 26.42
C TRP A 82 -12.46 -11.79 25.38
N LEU A 83 -13.15 -11.90 24.24
CA LEU A 83 -13.15 -10.87 23.20
C LEU A 83 -13.76 -9.55 23.70
N ALA A 84 -14.82 -9.61 24.52
CA ALA A 84 -15.40 -8.42 25.14
C ALA A 84 -14.45 -7.79 26.16
N ASN A 85 -13.75 -8.60 26.95
CA ASN A 85 -12.75 -8.13 27.92
C ASN A 85 -11.50 -7.52 27.22
N ALA A 86 -11.14 -8.01 26.04
CA ALA A 86 -10.04 -7.48 25.24
C ALA A 86 -10.34 -6.10 24.61
N GLY A 87 -11.53 -5.53 24.82
CA GLY A 87 -11.96 -4.24 24.27
C GLY A 87 -11.83 -4.17 22.75
N TYR A 88 -11.29 -3.06 22.24
CA TYR A 88 -11.11 -2.88 20.79
C TYR A 88 -10.17 -3.92 20.14
N ALA A 89 -9.25 -4.52 20.90
CA ALA A 89 -8.43 -5.61 20.39
C ALA A 89 -9.27 -6.85 20.04
N GLY A 90 -10.34 -7.09 20.81
CA GLY A 90 -11.36 -8.08 20.51
C GLY A 90 -12.09 -7.80 19.21
N HIS A 91 -12.39 -6.54 18.89
CA HIS A 91 -13.01 -6.13 17.63
C HIS A 91 -12.16 -6.52 16.41
N LEU A 92 -10.82 -6.42 16.48
CA LEU A 92 -9.91 -6.84 15.40
C LEU A 92 -10.12 -8.32 15.04
N VAL A 93 -10.28 -9.16 16.07
CA VAL A 93 -10.49 -10.61 15.91
C VAL A 93 -11.93 -10.88 15.50
N ARG A 94 -12.91 -10.45 16.31
CA ARG A 94 -14.34 -10.79 16.21
C ARG A 94 -14.95 -10.36 14.88
N ASP A 95 -14.69 -9.13 14.45
CA ASP A 95 -15.48 -8.50 13.39
C ASP A 95 -14.62 -8.19 12.17
N LEU A 96 -13.51 -7.48 12.35
CA LEU A 96 -12.71 -7.05 11.19
C LEU A 96 -12.11 -8.26 10.46
N SER A 97 -11.53 -9.22 11.17
CA SER A 97 -10.96 -10.40 10.53
C SER A 97 -12.02 -11.27 9.83
N ASN A 98 -13.17 -11.49 10.48
CA ASN A 98 -14.26 -12.31 9.95
C ASN A 98 -14.94 -11.65 8.73
N THR A 99 -15.23 -10.35 8.82
CA THR A 99 -15.85 -9.59 7.74
C THR A 99 -14.99 -9.60 6.48
N HIS A 100 -13.67 -9.48 6.60
CA HIS A 100 -12.77 -9.57 5.45
C HIS A 100 -12.79 -10.97 4.80
N LEU A 101 -12.82 -12.05 5.60
CA LEU A 101 -12.95 -13.41 5.06
C LEU A 101 -14.24 -13.58 4.23
N MET A 102 -15.38 -13.13 4.78
CA MET A 102 -16.67 -13.37 4.12
C MET A 102 -16.92 -12.42 2.95
N ILE A 103 -16.64 -11.13 3.12
CA ILE A 103 -16.89 -10.10 2.09
C ILE A 103 -15.83 -10.14 1.00
N VAL A 104 -14.54 -10.14 1.36
CA VAL A 104 -13.47 -10.12 0.35
C VAL A 104 -13.21 -11.53 -0.17
N GLY A 105 -13.05 -12.50 0.74
CA GLY A 105 -12.77 -13.88 0.38
C GLY A 105 -13.94 -14.57 -0.31
N GLY A 106 -15.16 -14.42 0.21
CA GLY A 106 -16.37 -14.91 -0.43
C GLY A 106 -16.85 -13.97 -1.54
N GLY A 107 -17.34 -12.80 -1.14
CA GLY A 107 -18.11 -11.90 -2.00
C GLY A 107 -17.30 -11.40 -3.20
N THR A 108 -16.17 -10.77 -2.94
CA THR A 108 -15.36 -10.13 -3.98
C THR A 108 -14.74 -11.15 -4.93
N LEU A 109 -14.23 -12.29 -4.44
CA LEU A 109 -13.69 -13.33 -5.32
C LEU A 109 -14.77 -13.96 -6.22
N ILE A 110 -15.94 -14.31 -5.67
CA ILE A 110 -17.05 -14.87 -6.46
C ILE A 110 -17.53 -13.85 -7.49
N ALA A 111 -17.73 -12.61 -7.08
CA ALA A 111 -18.18 -11.53 -7.97
C ALA A 111 -17.14 -11.25 -9.08
N THR A 112 -15.85 -11.29 -8.76
CA THR A 112 -14.76 -11.21 -9.75
C THR A 112 -14.84 -12.33 -10.78
N GLY A 113 -15.07 -13.57 -10.33
CA GLY A 113 -15.29 -14.71 -11.23
C GLY A 113 -16.49 -14.50 -12.17
N LEU A 114 -17.62 -14.03 -11.64
CA LEU A 114 -18.80 -13.69 -12.47
C LEU A 114 -18.48 -12.56 -13.46
N CYS A 115 -17.75 -11.53 -13.04
CA CYS A 115 -17.32 -10.43 -13.91
C CYS A 115 -16.50 -10.94 -15.09
N TRP A 116 -15.58 -11.89 -14.88
CA TRP A 116 -14.78 -12.50 -15.95
C TRP A 116 -15.59 -13.29 -16.97
N TYR A 117 -16.71 -13.87 -16.56
CA TYR A 117 -17.64 -14.52 -17.49
C TYR A 117 -18.46 -13.50 -18.30
N VAL A 118 -18.98 -12.48 -17.60
CA VAL A 118 -19.99 -11.55 -18.13
C VAL A 118 -19.36 -10.43 -18.96
N LEU A 119 -18.25 -9.84 -18.50
CA LEU A 119 -17.64 -8.67 -19.14
C LEU A 119 -17.29 -8.90 -20.61
N PRO A 120 -16.61 -10.01 -20.99
CA PRO A 120 -16.27 -10.24 -22.40
C PRO A 120 -17.48 -10.26 -23.33
N ARG A 121 -18.59 -10.82 -22.84
CA ARG A 121 -19.84 -10.98 -23.58
C ARG A 121 -20.62 -9.66 -23.69
N ILE A 122 -20.56 -8.81 -22.66
CA ILE A 122 -21.14 -7.46 -22.70
C ILE A 122 -20.40 -6.56 -23.69
N VAL A 123 -19.06 -6.57 -23.67
CA VAL A 123 -18.26 -5.65 -24.50
C VAL A 123 -17.94 -6.20 -25.88
N GLY A 124 -18.24 -7.47 -26.14
CA GLY A 124 -18.00 -8.17 -27.40
C GLY A 124 -16.53 -8.46 -27.67
N ARG A 125 -15.71 -8.67 -26.63
CA ARG A 125 -14.29 -8.99 -26.79
C ARG A 125 -13.70 -9.78 -25.62
N PRO A 126 -12.62 -10.56 -25.84
CA PRO A 126 -11.89 -11.21 -24.76
C PRO A 126 -11.28 -10.20 -23.78
N LEU A 127 -11.00 -10.67 -22.56
CA LEU A 127 -10.28 -9.91 -21.54
C LEU A 127 -8.98 -9.33 -22.11
N ALA A 128 -8.68 -8.08 -21.75
CA ALA A 128 -7.50 -7.37 -22.25
C ALA A 128 -6.17 -8.04 -21.83
N SER A 129 -6.10 -8.65 -20.65
CA SER A 129 -4.94 -9.42 -20.21
C SER A 129 -5.33 -10.61 -19.34
N GLU A 130 -5.01 -11.80 -19.82
CA GLU A 130 -5.10 -13.06 -19.05
C GLU A 130 -4.12 -13.11 -17.87
N GLY A 131 -3.02 -12.36 -17.95
CA GLY A 131 -2.02 -12.27 -16.89
C GLY A 131 -2.55 -11.44 -15.72
N LEU A 132 -3.09 -10.26 -16.01
CA LEU A 132 -3.69 -9.40 -14.99
C LEU A 132 -4.93 -10.04 -14.35
N ALA A 133 -5.79 -10.69 -15.13
CA ALA A 133 -6.93 -11.44 -14.59
C ALA A 133 -6.47 -12.56 -13.62
N GLN A 134 -5.34 -13.22 -13.89
CA GLN A 134 -4.78 -14.21 -12.97
C GLN A 134 -4.14 -13.58 -11.74
N GLY A 135 -3.41 -12.48 -11.90
CA GLY A 135 -2.84 -11.70 -10.81
C GLY A 135 -3.92 -11.21 -9.85
N ALA A 136 -5.05 -10.75 -10.38
CA ALA A 136 -6.20 -10.30 -9.59
C ALA A 136 -6.66 -11.36 -8.57
N PHE A 137 -6.80 -12.63 -9.00
CA PHE A 137 -7.15 -13.72 -8.10
C PHE A 137 -6.09 -13.96 -7.02
N TRP A 138 -4.85 -14.19 -7.46
CA TRP A 138 -3.82 -14.70 -6.57
C TRP A 138 -3.36 -13.67 -5.55
N PHE A 139 -3.14 -12.42 -5.96
CA PHE A 139 -2.77 -11.35 -5.05
C PHE A 139 -3.90 -11.05 -4.06
N THR A 140 -5.16 -11.08 -4.48
CA THR A 140 -6.29 -10.91 -3.57
C THR A 140 -6.37 -12.04 -2.54
N ALA A 141 -6.35 -13.31 -2.99
CA ALA A 141 -6.51 -14.46 -2.10
C ALA A 141 -5.35 -14.60 -1.10
N THR A 142 -4.11 -14.42 -1.55
CA THR A 142 -2.92 -14.51 -0.69
C THR A 142 -2.84 -13.31 0.25
N GLY A 143 -3.06 -12.10 -0.24
CA GLY A 143 -3.08 -10.89 0.58
C GLY A 143 -4.13 -10.98 1.68
N LEU A 144 -5.34 -11.44 1.34
CA LEU A 144 -6.42 -11.68 2.29
C LEU A 144 -6.01 -12.69 3.38
N LEU A 145 -5.41 -13.82 3.02
CA LEU A 145 -5.00 -14.82 4.00
C LEU A 145 -3.94 -14.27 4.96
N ALA A 146 -2.93 -13.56 4.43
CA ALA A 146 -1.91 -12.90 5.24
C ALA A 146 -2.51 -11.85 6.18
N PHE A 147 -3.44 -11.04 5.66
CA PHE A 147 -4.15 -10.03 6.42
C PHE A 147 -5.02 -10.62 7.54
N TYR A 148 -5.76 -11.71 7.24
CA TYR A 148 -6.55 -12.44 8.23
C TYR A 148 -5.70 -12.97 9.39
N VAL A 149 -4.60 -13.67 9.07
CA VAL A 149 -3.68 -14.20 10.08
C VAL A 149 -3.08 -13.07 10.92
N ALA A 150 -2.69 -11.96 10.28
CA ALA A 150 -2.15 -10.79 10.98
C ALA A 150 -3.19 -10.18 11.94
N PHE A 151 -4.45 -10.04 11.54
CA PHE A 151 -5.49 -9.44 12.37
C PHE A 151 -5.83 -10.29 13.59
N VAL A 152 -6.01 -11.61 13.39
CA VAL A 152 -6.29 -12.53 14.50
C VAL A 152 -5.13 -12.53 15.49
N ALA A 153 -3.90 -12.73 15.00
CA ALA A 153 -2.75 -12.86 15.88
C ALA A 153 -2.38 -11.54 16.57
N ASN A 154 -2.50 -10.39 15.89
CA ASN A 154 -2.28 -9.09 16.53
C ASN A 154 -3.40 -8.73 17.51
N GLY A 155 -4.66 -9.04 17.19
CA GLY A 155 -5.79 -8.83 18.10
C GLY A 155 -5.62 -9.65 19.39
N ILE A 156 -5.16 -10.90 19.28
CA ILE A 156 -4.80 -11.72 20.46
C ILE A 156 -3.65 -11.09 21.25
N ALA A 157 -2.55 -10.73 20.59
CA ALA A 157 -1.37 -10.17 21.24
C ALA A 157 -1.63 -8.82 21.94
N ILE A 158 -2.45 -7.96 21.33
CA ILE A 158 -2.85 -6.68 21.93
C ILE A 158 -3.87 -6.94 23.05
N GLY A 159 -4.85 -7.81 22.81
CA GLY A 159 -5.90 -8.14 23.78
C GLY A 159 -5.34 -8.67 25.10
N MET A 160 -4.33 -9.54 25.05
CA MET A 160 -3.65 -10.03 26.26
C MET A 160 -3.05 -8.90 27.11
N ARG A 161 -2.47 -7.87 26.48
CA ARG A 161 -1.92 -6.71 27.20
C ARG A 161 -3.02 -5.83 27.79
N VAL A 162 -4.12 -5.69 27.05
CA VAL A 162 -5.28 -4.95 27.51
C VAL A 162 -5.88 -5.62 28.75
N THR A 163 -6.00 -6.95 28.74
CA THR A 163 -6.43 -7.72 29.91
C THR A 163 -5.45 -7.66 31.07
N ASP A 164 -4.17 -7.40 30.82
CA ASP A 164 -3.14 -7.16 31.86
C ASP A 164 -3.17 -5.72 32.42
N GLY A 165 -4.16 -4.91 32.04
CA GLY A 165 -4.37 -3.55 32.54
C GLY A 165 -3.73 -2.43 31.70
N MET A 166 -3.22 -2.75 30.50
CA MET A 166 -2.69 -1.74 29.58
C MET A 166 -3.82 -1.09 28.77
N ASP A 167 -3.75 0.21 28.54
CA ASP A 167 -4.63 0.87 27.57
C ASP A 167 -4.41 0.33 26.14
N TYR A 168 -5.46 0.24 25.33
CA TYR A 168 -5.41 -0.34 23.97
C TYR A 168 -4.40 0.37 23.07
N GLU A 169 -4.34 1.70 23.08
CA GLU A 169 -3.43 2.45 22.23
C GLU A 169 -1.99 2.28 22.69
N THR A 170 -1.77 2.20 23.99
CA THR A 170 -0.46 1.87 24.57
C THR A 170 -0.02 0.45 24.16
N ALA A 171 -0.94 -0.52 24.23
CA ALA A 171 -0.69 -1.91 23.85
C ALA A 171 -0.37 -2.04 22.36
N LYS A 172 -1.15 -1.38 21.50
CA LYS A 172 -0.91 -1.31 20.05
C LYS A 172 0.39 -0.58 19.70
N ALA A 173 0.71 0.52 20.39
CA ALA A 173 1.97 1.25 20.21
C ALA A 173 3.17 0.37 20.61
N SER A 174 3.04 -0.38 21.70
CA SER A 174 4.07 -1.31 22.18
C SER A 174 4.43 -2.40 21.16
N MET A 175 3.48 -2.80 20.31
CA MET A 175 3.70 -3.76 19.23
C MET A 175 4.65 -3.24 18.13
N GLY A 176 4.71 -1.92 17.92
CA GLY A 176 5.57 -1.29 16.92
C GLY A 176 5.45 -1.92 15.52
N ASN A 177 6.58 -2.41 15.00
CA ASN A 177 6.63 -3.03 13.66
C ASN A 177 5.97 -4.40 13.58
N TRP A 178 5.77 -5.10 14.71
CA TRP A 178 5.10 -6.41 14.74
C TRP A 178 3.63 -6.30 14.34
N TYR A 179 2.99 -5.17 14.62
CA TYR A 179 1.67 -4.86 14.10
C TYR A 179 1.74 -4.36 12.65
N LYS A 180 2.57 -3.33 12.40
CA LYS A 180 2.56 -2.56 11.14
C LYS A 180 2.97 -3.37 9.92
N ALA A 181 4.01 -4.20 10.02
CA ALA A 181 4.56 -4.88 8.85
C ALA A 181 3.65 -6.01 8.32
N PRO A 182 3.13 -6.94 9.13
CA PRO A 182 2.23 -8.00 8.66
C PRO A 182 0.91 -7.47 8.09
N VAL A 183 0.29 -6.51 8.78
CA VAL A 183 -0.96 -5.88 8.35
C VAL A 183 -0.75 -5.13 7.03
N GLY A 184 0.28 -4.28 6.96
CA GLY A 184 0.59 -3.50 5.76
C GLY A 184 0.95 -4.37 4.55
N ALA A 185 1.70 -5.47 4.76
CA ALA A 185 2.04 -6.41 3.70
C ALA A 185 0.80 -7.15 3.17
N GLY A 186 -0.05 -7.69 4.06
CA GLY A 186 -1.29 -8.36 3.68
C GLY A 186 -2.23 -7.44 2.89
N ALA A 187 -2.46 -6.23 3.40
CA ALA A 187 -3.27 -5.21 2.75
C ALA A 187 -2.69 -4.77 1.39
N GLY A 188 -1.38 -4.54 1.32
CA GLY A 188 -0.70 -4.13 0.08
C GLY A 188 -0.78 -5.19 -1.02
N VAL A 189 -0.52 -6.46 -0.68
CA VAL A 189 -0.66 -7.57 -1.63
C VAL A 189 -2.10 -7.71 -2.12
N MET A 190 -3.08 -7.61 -1.21
CA MET A 190 -4.49 -7.63 -1.56
C MET A 190 -4.87 -6.47 -2.50
N GLY A 191 -4.41 -5.25 -2.21
CA GLY A 191 -4.65 -4.05 -3.03
C GLY A 191 -4.10 -4.18 -4.46
N ILE A 192 -2.94 -4.80 -4.65
CA ILE A 192 -2.39 -5.12 -5.99
C ILE A 192 -3.35 -6.04 -6.76
N GLY A 193 -4.00 -6.98 -6.08
CA GLY A 193 -5.04 -7.83 -6.66
C GLY A 193 -6.21 -7.01 -7.20
N TYR A 194 -6.70 -6.05 -6.43
CA TYR A 194 -7.79 -5.16 -6.84
C TYR A 194 -7.39 -4.26 -8.01
N TRP A 195 -6.16 -3.77 -8.04
CA TRP A 195 -5.67 -2.97 -9.17
C TRP A 195 -5.50 -3.80 -10.44
N CYS A 196 -5.06 -5.05 -10.32
CA CYS A 196 -5.04 -5.99 -11.46
C CYS A 196 -6.45 -6.24 -12.00
N PHE A 197 -7.43 -6.40 -11.11
CA PHE A 197 -8.85 -6.52 -11.46
C PHE A 197 -9.32 -5.26 -12.22
N ALA A 198 -9.18 -4.08 -11.61
CA ALA A 198 -9.65 -2.83 -12.16
C ALA A 198 -8.98 -2.49 -13.50
N ALA A 199 -7.66 -2.64 -13.60
CA ALA A 199 -6.94 -2.43 -14.85
C ALA A 199 -7.45 -3.36 -15.96
N THR A 200 -7.73 -4.63 -15.64
CA THR A 200 -8.31 -5.58 -16.61
C THR A 200 -9.69 -5.14 -17.06
N VAL A 201 -10.56 -4.71 -16.15
CA VAL A 201 -11.91 -4.22 -16.47
C VAL A 201 -11.82 -2.98 -17.36
N PHE A 202 -11.12 -1.93 -16.94
CA PHE A 202 -11.01 -0.67 -17.69
C PHE A 202 -10.39 -0.86 -19.06
N LEU A 203 -9.30 -1.63 -19.14
CA LEU A 203 -8.69 -1.93 -20.43
C LEU A 203 -9.65 -2.73 -21.31
N THR A 204 -10.37 -3.72 -20.78
CA THR A 204 -11.31 -4.51 -21.58
C THR A 204 -12.46 -3.66 -22.09
N VAL A 205 -13.05 -2.81 -21.26
CA VAL A 205 -14.12 -1.87 -21.63
C VAL A 205 -13.63 -0.87 -22.67
N PHE A 206 -12.55 -0.13 -22.36
CA PHE A 206 -12.00 0.90 -23.23
C PHE A 206 -11.65 0.35 -24.61
N GLN A 207 -11.05 -0.83 -24.63
CA GLN A 207 -10.56 -1.49 -25.83
C GLN A 207 -11.68 -2.26 -26.54
N GLY A 208 -12.85 -2.42 -25.89
CA GLY A 208 -14.10 -2.89 -26.50
C GLY A 208 -14.68 -1.89 -27.51
N ARG A 209 -14.36 -0.59 -27.41
CA ARG A 209 -14.75 0.42 -28.41
C ARG A 209 -14.18 0.17 -29.81
N LEU A 210 -13.14 -0.65 -29.91
CA LEU A 210 -12.49 -1.03 -31.16
C LEU A 210 -13.21 -2.17 -31.89
N VAL A 211 -14.19 -2.80 -31.24
CA VAL A 211 -15.03 -3.84 -31.85
C VAL A 211 -16.35 -3.22 -32.26
N ARG A 212 -16.53 -3.03 -33.56
CA ARG A 212 -17.72 -2.42 -34.18
C ARG A 212 -18.72 -3.49 -34.61
N VAL A 213 -19.22 -4.22 -33.62
CA VAL A 213 -20.31 -5.20 -33.78
C VAL A 213 -21.48 -4.81 -32.89
N PRO A 214 -22.72 -5.23 -33.21
CA PRO A 214 -23.87 -5.04 -32.32
C PRO A 214 -23.62 -5.65 -30.94
N LYS A 215 -23.93 -4.88 -29.88
CA LYS A 215 -23.77 -5.29 -28.47
C LYS A 215 -25.08 -5.08 -27.72
N PRO A 216 -26.02 -6.03 -27.76
CA PRO A 216 -27.36 -5.87 -27.19
C PRO A 216 -27.33 -5.50 -25.70
N SER A 217 -26.46 -6.16 -24.93
CA SER A 217 -26.24 -5.91 -23.51
C SER A 217 -25.17 -4.85 -23.23
N GLY A 218 -24.65 -4.17 -24.26
CA GLY A 218 -23.52 -3.25 -24.14
C GLY A 218 -23.74 -2.16 -23.10
N HIS A 219 -24.98 -1.67 -22.93
CA HIS A 219 -25.32 -0.65 -21.93
C HIS A 219 -24.99 -1.03 -20.48
N LEU A 220 -24.77 -2.32 -20.17
CA LEU A 220 -24.44 -2.81 -18.84
C LEU A 220 -22.94 -2.66 -18.48
N TRP A 221 -22.06 -2.32 -19.44
CA TRP A 221 -20.61 -2.20 -19.16
C TRP A 221 -20.32 -1.19 -18.04
N LYS A 222 -21.14 -0.14 -17.93
CA LYS A 222 -20.98 0.93 -16.95
C LYS A 222 -21.12 0.46 -15.51
N PHE A 223 -21.95 -0.55 -15.24
CA PHE A 223 -22.05 -1.16 -13.92
C PHE A 223 -20.72 -1.79 -13.51
N LEU A 224 -20.14 -2.61 -14.40
CA LEU A 224 -18.88 -3.30 -14.15
C LEU A 224 -17.69 -2.32 -14.06
N ALA A 225 -17.65 -1.30 -14.91
CA ALA A 225 -16.61 -0.28 -14.87
C ALA A 225 -16.70 0.61 -13.61
N THR A 226 -17.92 0.97 -13.19
CA THR A 226 -18.15 1.73 -11.95
C THR A 226 -17.80 0.89 -10.74
N GLY A 227 -18.15 -0.40 -10.74
CA GLY A 227 -17.75 -1.33 -9.68
C GLY A 227 -16.23 -1.45 -9.56
N ALA A 228 -15.52 -1.55 -10.68
CA ALA A 228 -14.06 -1.52 -10.69
C ALA A 228 -13.49 -0.17 -10.20
N ALA A 229 -14.15 0.95 -10.51
CA ALA A 229 -13.75 2.27 -10.03
C ALA A 229 -13.94 2.40 -8.52
N GLY A 230 -15.11 2.01 -7.98
CA GLY A 230 -15.39 2.05 -6.55
C GLY A 230 -14.39 1.25 -5.72
N LEU A 231 -14.09 0.01 -6.14
CA LEU A 231 -13.05 -0.80 -5.50
C LEU A 231 -11.65 -0.17 -5.61
N THR A 232 -11.35 0.53 -6.70
CA THR A 232 -10.06 1.23 -6.86
C THR A 232 -9.99 2.43 -5.91
N VAL A 233 -11.01 3.29 -5.91
CA VAL A 233 -11.09 4.45 -5.02
C VAL A 233 -11.01 4.02 -3.57
N GLY A 234 -11.76 2.99 -3.18
CA GLY A 234 -11.70 2.40 -1.84
C GLY A 234 -10.29 1.95 -1.48
N THR A 235 -9.59 1.19 -2.34
CA THR A 235 -8.19 0.80 -2.03
C THR A 235 -7.23 1.97 -1.92
N VAL A 236 -7.39 3.02 -2.73
CA VAL A 236 -6.55 4.22 -2.68
C VAL A 236 -6.83 4.99 -1.39
N GLN A 237 -8.10 5.17 -1.02
CA GLN A 237 -8.49 5.79 0.24
C GLN A 237 -7.92 4.99 1.42
N GLY A 238 -8.01 3.65 1.38
CA GLY A 238 -7.42 2.77 2.39
C GLY A 238 -5.91 2.97 2.56
N VAL A 239 -5.16 3.18 1.48
CA VAL A 239 -3.72 3.49 1.57
C VAL A 239 -3.46 4.90 2.12
N ILE A 240 -4.31 5.86 1.77
CA ILE A 240 -4.19 7.25 2.23
C ILE A 240 -4.49 7.34 3.72
N GLN A 241 -5.59 6.77 4.20
CA GLN A 241 -6.03 6.89 5.60
C GLN A 241 -5.06 6.23 6.58
N VAL A 242 -4.38 5.15 6.18
CA VAL A 242 -3.36 4.49 7.02
C VAL A 242 -1.98 5.18 7.00
N GLN A 243 -1.79 6.26 6.22
CA GLN A 243 -0.56 7.04 6.29
C GLN A 243 -0.43 7.67 7.68
N PRO A 244 0.77 7.74 8.29
CA PRO A 244 0.93 8.17 9.68
C PRO A 244 0.24 9.51 9.99
N ALA A 245 0.36 10.50 9.10
CA ALA A 245 -0.26 11.82 9.26
C ALA A 245 -1.79 11.80 9.23
N ASN A 246 -2.36 10.95 8.38
CA ASN A 246 -3.80 10.88 8.20
C ASN A 246 -4.42 10.02 9.29
N ALA A 247 -3.78 8.92 9.68
CA ALA A 247 -4.21 8.07 10.79
C ALA A 247 -4.22 8.83 12.13
N ASP A 248 -3.22 9.67 12.37
CA ASP A 248 -3.17 10.63 13.49
C ASP A 248 -4.31 11.61 13.48
N TRP A 249 -4.51 12.26 12.34
CA TRP A 249 -5.56 13.24 12.19
C TRP A 249 -6.93 12.61 12.43
N LEU A 250 -7.16 11.42 11.86
CA LEU A 250 -8.38 10.64 12.06
C LEU A 250 -8.55 10.23 13.54
N TYR A 251 -7.46 9.83 14.19
CA TYR A 251 -7.47 9.51 15.63
C TYR A 251 -7.84 10.73 16.48
N ARG A 252 -7.21 11.89 16.21
CA ARG A 252 -7.50 13.15 16.91
C ARG A 252 -8.90 13.67 16.61
N ALA A 253 -9.46 13.36 15.44
CA ALA A 253 -10.83 13.69 15.08
C ALA A 253 -11.88 12.85 15.86
N GLY A 254 -11.46 11.79 16.55
CA GLY A 254 -12.36 10.93 17.34
C GLY A 254 -13.51 10.38 16.49
N HIS A 255 -14.74 10.45 17.02
CA HIS A 255 -15.94 9.96 16.34
C HIS A 255 -16.19 10.63 14.98
N ALA A 256 -15.82 11.91 14.82
CA ALA A 256 -15.92 12.60 13.53
C ALA A 256 -15.00 11.98 12.46
N GLY A 257 -13.87 11.39 12.86
CA GLY A 257 -12.98 10.65 11.97
C GLY A 257 -13.61 9.37 11.40
N GLU A 258 -14.59 8.78 12.10
CA GLU A 258 -15.24 7.52 11.70
C GLU A 258 -16.04 7.65 10.40
N TRP A 259 -16.54 8.85 10.12
CA TRP A 259 -17.19 9.17 8.84
C TRP A 259 -16.27 8.93 7.63
N ILE A 260 -14.95 9.10 7.79
CA ILE A 260 -13.96 8.80 6.76
C ILE A 260 -13.52 7.34 6.84
N ASP A 261 -13.11 6.89 8.03
CA ASP A 261 -12.63 5.53 8.31
C ASP A 261 -13.29 4.97 9.58
N PRO A 262 -14.25 4.02 9.47
CA PRO A 262 -14.44 3.12 8.33
C PRO A 262 -15.58 3.45 7.36
N ILE A 263 -16.46 4.43 7.64
CA ILE A 263 -17.77 4.53 6.98
C ILE A 263 -17.66 4.83 5.48
N ALA A 264 -17.04 5.95 5.09
CA ALA A 264 -16.86 6.29 3.67
C ALA A 264 -16.08 5.21 2.91
N HIS A 265 -15.03 4.66 3.55
CA HIS A 265 -14.19 3.62 2.98
C HIS A 265 -14.97 2.33 2.68
N ALA A 266 -15.75 1.84 3.64
CA ALA A 266 -16.58 0.65 3.48
C ALA A 266 -17.66 0.90 2.42
N HIS A 267 -18.29 2.07 2.45
CA HIS A 267 -19.36 2.43 1.52
C HIS A 267 -18.96 2.40 0.06
N VAL A 268 -17.83 3.06 -0.30
CA VAL A 268 -17.37 3.10 -1.70
C VAL A 268 -16.97 1.71 -2.21
N ASN A 269 -16.42 0.86 -1.35
CA ASN A 269 -16.06 -0.52 -1.71
C ASN A 269 -17.30 -1.41 -1.87
N LEU A 270 -18.25 -1.34 -0.95
CA LEU A 270 -19.40 -2.24 -0.91
C LEU A 270 -20.50 -1.81 -1.88
N VAL A 271 -20.89 -0.55 -1.86
CA VAL A 271 -22.03 -0.05 -2.63
C VAL A 271 -21.59 0.35 -4.04
N THR A 272 -20.66 1.31 -4.16
CA THR A 272 -20.18 1.77 -5.48
C THR A 272 -19.38 0.67 -6.18
N GLY A 273 -18.61 -0.10 -5.42
CA GLY A 273 -17.78 -1.20 -5.92
C GLY A 273 -18.56 -2.48 -6.18
N LEU A 274 -18.82 -3.24 -5.11
CA LEU A 274 -19.32 -4.60 -5.22
C LEU A 274 -20.78 -4.68 -5.69
N THR A 275 -21.71 -3.90 -5.12
CA THR A 275 -23.13 -3.92 -5.53
C THR A 275 -23.31 -3.55 -6.99
N MET A 276 -22.64 -2.50 -7.49
CA MET A 276 -22.66 -2.16 -8.92
C MET A 276 -22.22 -3.33 -9.80
N LEU A 277 -21.12 -3.97 -9.42
CA LEU A 277 -20.58 -5.09 -10.17
C LEU A 277 -21.56 -6.28 -10.21
N VAL A 278 -22.16 -6.61 -9.08
CA VAL A 278 -23.12 -7.71 -8.96
C VAL A 278 -24.43 -7.39 -9.68
N ALA A 279 -24.95 -6.15 -9.59
CA ALA A 279 -26.15 -5.72 -10.30
C ALA A 279 -25.99 -5.84 -11.83
N GLY A 280 -24.85 -5.40 -12.37
CA GLY A 280 -24.54 -5.54 -13.79
C GLY A 280 -24.48 -7.01 -14.23
N ALA A 281 -23.89 -7.88 -13.41
CA ALA A 281 -23.85 -9.32 -13.66
C ALA A 281 -25.24 -9.96 -13.60
N LEU A 282 -26.06 -9.63 -12.60
CA LEU A 282 -27.44 -10.11 -12.43
C LEU A 282 -28.31 -9.79 -13.64
N PHE A 283 -28.30 -8.54 -14.12
CA PHE A 283 -29.11 -8.15 -15.28
C PHE A 283 -28.70 -8.86 -16.56
N TYR A 284 -27.41 -9.14 -16.74
CA TYR A 284 -26.93 -9.94 -17.87
C TYR A 284 -27.32 -11.42 -17.75
N LEU A 285 -27.19 -12.00 -16.55
CA LEU A 285 -27.41 -13.43 -16.30
C LEU A 285 -28.89 -13.82 -16.19
N ALA A 286 -29.79 -12.88 -15.86
CA ALA A 286 -31.23 -13.13 -15.73
C ALA A 286 -31.83 -13.93 -16.91
N PRO A 287 -31.69 -13.51 -18.18
CA PRO A 287 -32.23 -14.26 -19.32
C PRO A 287 -31.56 -15.63 -19.51
N LEU A 288 -30.26 -15.76 -19.21
CA LEU A 288 -29.55 -17.04 -19.32
C LEU A 288 -30.12 -18.10 -18.37
N PHE A 289 -30.73 -17.67 -17.26
CA PHE A 289 -31.35 -18.56 -16.29
C PHE A 289 -32.87 -18.66 -16.43
N GLY A 290 -33.44 -18.21 -17.56
CA GLY A 290 -34.88 -18.26 -17.84
C GLY A 290 -35.68 -17.09 -17.24
N GLY A 291 -35.02 -16.11 -16.64
CA GLY A 291 -35.63 -14.85 -16.23
C GLY A 291 -35.83 -13.89 -17.41
N LYS A 292 -36.23 -12.65 -17.10
CA LYS A 292 -36.38 -11.57 -18.09
C LYS A 292 -35.36 -10.47 -17.80
N ALA A 293 -34.63 -10.02 -18.82
CA ALA A 293 -33.75 -8.86 -18.66
C ALA A 293 -34.58 -7.58 -18.49
N PRO A 294 -34.15 -6.62 -17.65
CA PRO A 294 -34.78 -5.30 -17.60
C PRO A 294 -34.62 -4.58 -18.94
N SER A 295 -35.55 -3.67 -19.24
CA SER A 295 -35.40 -2.80 -20.41
C SER A 295 -34.17 -1.91 -20.25
N ARG A 296 -33.55 -1.50 -21.38
CA ARG A 296 -32.39 -0.60 -21.37
C ARG A 296 -32.66 0.70 -20.59
N ARG A 297 -33.89 1.23 -20.69
CA ARG A 297 -34.31 2.45 -19.96
C ARG A 297 -34.34 2.20 -18.45
N ALA A 298 -34.95 1.09 -18.01
CA ALA A 298 -35.02 0.74 -16.60
C ALA A 298 -33.63 0.45 -16.01
N ALA A 299 -32.80 -0.33 -16.70
CA ALA A 299 -31.42 -0.60 -16.28
C ALA A 299 -30.58 0.68 -16.20
N ASN A 300 -30.78 1.62 -17.13
CA ASN A 300 -30.09 2.91 -17.10
C ASN A 300 -30.56 3.81 -15.96
N ALA A 301 -31.87 3.89 -15.71
CA ALA A 301 -32.40 4.66 -14.59
C ALA A 301 -31.87 4.10 -13.27
N CYS A 302 -31.87 2.78 -13.10
CA CYS A 302 -31.35 2.11 -11.90
C CYS A 302 -29.86 2.37 -11.73
N PHE A 303 -29.07 2.31 -12.81
CA PHE A 303 -27.65 2.67 -12.75
C PHE A 303 -27.44 4.09 -12.21
N TYR A 304 -28.14 5.08 -12.78
CA TYR A 304 -27.93 6.48 -12.41
C TYR A 304 -28.50 6.80 -11.03
N SER A 305 -29.60 6.16 -10.61
CA SER A 305 -30.10 6.32 -9.23
C SER A 305 -29.10 5.75 -8.23
N LEU A 306 -28.57 4.54 -8.48
CA LEU A 306 -27.58 3.91 -7.61
C LEU A 306 -26.28 4.72 -7.58
N LEU A 307 -25.79 5.21 -8.72
CA LEU A 307 -24.59 6.03 -8.77
C LEU A 307 -24.79 7.36 -8.04
N GLY A 308 -25.91 8.04 -8.29
CA GLY A 308 -26.25 9.30 -7.65
C GLY A 308 -26.37 9.17 -6.14
N GLY A 309 -27.18 8.22 -5.66
CA GLY A 309 -27.31 7.93 -4.23
C GLY A 309 -25.95 7.55 -3.62
N SER A 310 -25.21 6.66 -4.27
CA SER A 310 -23.90 6.20 -3.78
C SER A 310 -22.87 7.30 -3.63
N LEU A 311 -22.73 8.17 -4.63
CA LEU A 311 -21.81 9.29 -4.57
C LEU A 311 -22.29 10.37 -3.61
N ALA A 312 -23.60 10.62 -3.51
CA ALA A 312 -24.14 11.57 -2.54
C ALA A 312 -23.80 11.14 -1.11
N PHE A 313 -24.06 9.88 -0.76
CA PHE A 313 -23.73 9.37 0.57
C PHE A 313 -22.22 9.36 0.84
N TYR A 314 -21.41 8.92 -0.13
CA TYR A 314 -19.95 8.95 0.00
C TYR A 314 -19.41 10.37 0.19
N ALA A 315 -19.94 11.34 -0.57
CA ALA A 315 -19.53 12.74 -0.45
C ALA A 315 -19.99 13.35 0.88
N THR A 316 -21.20 13.02 1.35
CA THR A 316 -21.70 13.42 2.67
C THR A 316 -20.78 12.92 3.77
N THR A 317 -20.46 11.64 3.82
CA THR A 317 -19.61 11.10 4.90
C THR A 317 -18.18 11.66 4.84
N LEU A 318 -17.61 11.86 3.65
CA LEU A 318 -16.33 12.57 3.54
C LEU A 318 -16.42 14.02 4.00
N TYR A 319 -17.47 14.75 3.61
CA TYR A 319 -17.67 16.13 4.01
C TYR A 319 -17.80 16.26 5.52
N LEU A 320 -18.71 15.50 6.14
CA LEU A 320 -18.91 15.51 7.60
C LEU A 320 -17.61 15.17 8.31
N GLY A 321 -16.93 14.10 7.89
CA GLY A 321 -15.67 13.71 8.51
C GLY A 321 -14.57 14.76 8.41
N PHE A 322 -14.41 15.44 7.26
CA PHE A 322 -13.43 16.52 7.13
C PHE A 322 -13.84 17.79 7.87
N HIS A 323 -15.14 18.12 7.89
CA HIS A 323 -15.65 19.34 8.50
C HIS A 323 -15.68 19.24 10.03
N GLU A 324 -16.37 18.25 10.56
CA GLU A 324 -16.47 17.99 12.00
C GLU A 324 -15.11 17.60 12.57
N GLY A 325 -14.37 16.73 11.87
CA GLY A 325 -13.01 16.38 12.27
C GLY A 325 -12.08 17.59 12.26
N GLY A 326 -12.29 18.55 11.35
CA GLY A 326 -11.60 19.83 11.34
C GLY A 326 -11.86 20.64 12.61
N MET A 327 -13.13 20.76 13.02
CA MET A 327 -13.51 21.47 14.25
C MET A 327 -12.96 20.80 15.52
N VAL A 328 -12.99 19.46 15.57
CA VAL A 328 -12.39 18.72 16.70
C VAL A 328 -10.87 18.94 16.75
N VAL A 329 -10.18 18.79 15.61
CA VAL A 329 -8.71 18.80 15.57
C VAL A 329 -8.11 20.20 15.67
N HIS A 330 -8.75 21.20 15.06
CA HIS A 330 -8.23 22.56 14.96
C HIS A 330 -8.82 23.52 15.98
N ASP A 331 -10.11 23.37 16.30
CA ASP A 331 -10.84 24.32 17.16
C ASP A 331 -11.03 23.77 18.59
N GLY A 332 -10.69 22.50 18.82
CA GLY A 332 -10.68 21.87 20.15
C GLY A 332 -12.08 21.49 20.68
N LEU A 333 -13.08 21.42 19.80
CA LEU A 333 -14.42 20.94 20.15
C LEU A 333 -14.40 19.43 20.45
N THR A 334 -15.34 18.96 21.28
CA THR A 334 -15.64 17.52 21.35
C THR A 334 -16.36 17.06 20.07
N PRO A 335 -16.33 15.77 19.70
CA PRO A 335 -17.09 15.27 18.56
C PRO A 335 -18.59 15.63 18.60
N SER A 336 -19.21 15.53 19.77
CA SER A 336 -20.61 15.93 19.98
C SER A 336 -20.85 17.42 19.76
N GLN A 337 -19.94 18.28 20.26
CA GLN A 337 -20.02 19.72 20.03
C GLN A 337 -19.81 20.08 18.56
N ALA A 338 -18.92 19.37 17.86
CA ALA A 338 -18.68 19.55 16.43
C ALA A 338 -19.90 19.13 15.60
N GLU A 339 -20.59 18.06 15.98
CA GLU A 339 -21.85 17.64 15.38
C GLU A 339 -22.96 18.67 15.62
N GLU A 340 -23.16 19.12 16.87
CA GLU A 340 -24.14 20.15 17.22
C GLU A 340 -23.86 21.48 16.49
N ALA A 341 -22.59 21.84 16.30
CA ALA A 341 -22.19 23.02 15.53
C ALA A 341 -22.44 22.86 14.02
N THR A 342 -22.57 21.62 13.52
CA THR A 342 -22.83 21.32 12.11
C THR A 342 -24.33 21.25 11.84
N ALA A 343 -24.98 22.41 11.69
CA ALA A 343 -26.42 22.49 11.43
C ALA A 343 -26.91 21.66 10.22
N LEU A 344 -26.03 21.40 9.25
CA LEU A 344 -26.34 20.60 8.06
C LEU A 344 -26.26 19.07 8.27
N HIS A 345 -25.65 18.59 9.36
CA HIS A 345 -25.39 17.18 9.62
C HIS A 345 -26.63 16.29 9.40
N PRO A 346 -27.75 16.50 10.14
CA PRO A 346 -28.90 15.60 10.04
C PRO A 346 -29.54 15.64 8.65
N PHE A 347 -29.54 16.79 7.98
CA PHE A 347 -30.13 16.95 6.65
C PHE A 347 -29.29 16.26 5.56
N LEU A 348 -27.97 16.37 5.64
CA LEU A 348 -27.05 15.72 4.70
C LEU A 348 -27.12 14.20 4.83
N LEU A 349 -27.12 13.68 6.06
CA LEU A 349 -27.18 12.24 6.32
C LEU A 349 -28.54 11.67 5.91
N MET A 350 -29.63 12.30 6.32
CA MET A 350 -30.99 11.86 5.98
C MET A 350 -31.24 11.94 4.47
N GLY A 351 -30.90 13.05 3.84
CA GLY A 351 -31.10 13.25 2.40
C GLY A 351 -30.33 12.23 1.56
N ALA A 352 -29.04 12.01 1.88
CA ALA A 352 -28.24 11.01 1.19
C ALA A 352 -28.70 9.58 1.49
N GLY A 353 -29.10 9.29 2.73
CA GLY A 353 -29.65 7.99 3.16
C GLY A 353 -30.96 7.63 2.46
N ILE A 354 -31.90 8.57 2.34
CA ILE A 354 -33.16 8.37 1.61
C ILE A 354 -32.90 8.16 0.11
N ALA A 355 -32.02 8.97 -0.50
CA ALA A 355 -31.65 8.80 -1.89
C ALA A 355 -31.03 7.41 -2.15
N MET A 356 -30.20 6.95 -1.22
CA MET A 356 -29.63 5.61 -1.24
C MET A 356 -30.70 4.52 -1.13
N LEU A 357 -31.59 4.62 -0.14
CA LEU A 357 -32.69 3.68 0.09
C LEU A 357 -33.54 3.54 -1.17
N ALA A 358 -33.99 4.66 -1.74
CA ALA A 358 -34.80 4.69 -2.95
C ALA A 358 -34.10 4.00 -4.12
N ALA A 359 -32.80 4.24 -4.30
CA ALA A 359 -32.02 3.61 -5.35
C ALA A 359 -31.87 2.09 -5.16
N PHE A 360 -31.64 1.63 -3.93
CA PHE A 360 -31.58 0.20 -3.61
C PHE A 360 -32.93 -0.47 -3.82
N TRP A 361 -34.02 0.10 -3.33
CA TRP A 361 -35.34 -0.49 -3.49
C TRP A 361 -35.77 -0.57 -4.95
N PHE A 362 -35.38 0.43 -5.75
CA PHE A 362 -35.56 0.35 -7.19
C PHE A 362 -34.76 -0.81 -7.83
N LEU A 363 -33.50 -1.00 -7.43
CA LEU A 363 -32.70 -2.16 -7.83
C LEU A 363 -33.38 -3.48 -7.43
N LEU A 364 -33.80 -3.63 -6.17
CA LEU A 364 -34.43 -4.83 -5.64
C LEU A 364 -35.72 -5.16 -6.39
N GLY A 365 -36.57 -4.16 -6.66
CA GLY A 365 -37.79 -4.34 -7.44
C GLY A 365 -37.52 -4.84 -8.86
N LEU A 366 -36.48 -4.31 -9.52
CA LEU A 366 -36.07 -4.79 -10.85
C LEU A 366 -35.50 -6.22 -10.80
N LEU A 367 -34.69 -6.54 -9.79
CA LEU A 367 -34.13 -7.88 -9.62
C LEU A 367 -35.24 -8.92 -9.35
N ALA A 368 -36.14 -8.63 -8.42
CA ALA A 368 -37.28 -9.49 -8.12
C ALA A 368 -38.14 -9.74 -9.37
N ARG A 369 -38.45 -8.70 -10.15
CA ARG A 369 -39.19 -8.83 -11.41
C ARG A 369 -38.43 -9.65 -12.45
N SER A 370 -37.12 -9.44 -12.57
CA SER A 370 -36.26 -10.12 -13.56
C SER A 370 -36.11 -11.62 -13.26
N PHE A 371 -36.04 -12.00 -11.97
CA PHE A 371 -35.80 -13.37 -11.54
C PHE A 371 -37.04 -14.15 -11.08
N ARG A 372 -38.22 -13.52 -10.96
CA ARG A 372 -39.48 -14.22 -10.59
C ARG A 372 -39.79 -15.42 -11.51
N GLY A 373 -39.48 -15.30 -12.81
CA GLY A 373 -39.63 -16.38 -13.80
C GLY A 373 -38.40 -17.26 -14.00
N ALA A 374 -37.28 -17.01 -13.30
CA ALA A 374 -36.04 -17.76 -13.50
C ALA A 374 -36.14 -19.21 -12.98
N ARG A 375 -35.31 -20.08 -13.54
CA ARG A 375 -35.19 -21.49 -13.14
C ARG A 375 -34.47 -21.61 -11.80
N ALA A 376 -34.79 -22.67 -11.04
CA ALA A 376 -34.04 -23.00 -9.83
C ALA A 376 -32.59 -23.43 -10.18
N PRO A 377 -31.58 -23.07 -9.37
CA PRO A 377 -31.71 -22.43 -8.04
C PRO A 377 -31.74 -20.89 -8.06
N ALA A 378 -31.35 -20.22 -9.16
CA ALA A 378 -31.23 -18.75 -9.24
C ALA A 378 -32.42 -17.99 -8.65
N ARG A 379 -33.66 -18.38 -8.97
CA ARG A 379 -34.86 -17.73 -8.44
C ARG A 379 -34.89 -17.69 -6.91
N GLY A 380 -34.66 -18.83 -6.25
CA GLY A 380 -34.77 -18.93 -4.79
C GLY A 380 -33.72 -18.06 -4.08
N PHE A 381 -32.47 -18.16 -4.54
CA PHE A 381 -31.36 -17.39 -3.96
C PHE A 381 -31.49 -15.89 -4.22
N VAL A 382 -31.85 -15.46 -5.44
CA VAL A 382 -32.00 -14.03 -5.73
C VAL A 382 -33.16 -13.42 -4.95
N LEU A 383 -34.30 -14.11 -4.84
CA LEU A 383 -35.44 -13.60 -4.08
C LEU A 383 -35.18 -13.59 -2.57
N ALA A 384 -34.52 -14.61 -2.01
CA ALA A 384 -34.10 -14.63 -0.62
C ALA A 384 -33.12 -13.49 -0.31
N GLY A 385 -32.13 -13.27 -1.18
CA GLY A 385 -31.21 -12.14 -1.05
C GLY A 385 -31.92 -10.80 -1.17
N CYS A 386 -32.94 -10.67 -2.03
CA CYS A 386 -33.72 -9.44 -2.14
C CYS A 386 -34.50 -9.17 -0.85
N ALA A 387 -35.08 -10.20 -0.24
CA ALA A 387 -35.81 -10.07 1.03
C ALA A 387 -34.88 -9.62 2.17
N ALA A 388 -33.70 -10.23 2.29
CA ALA A 388 -32.71 -9.85 3.30
C ALA A 388 -32.20 -8.41 3.08
N LEU A 389 -31.89 -8.02 1.83
CA LEU A 389 -31.50 -6.64 1.50
C LEU A 389 -32.64 -5.64 1.74
N LEU A 390 -33.91 -6.03 1.56
CA LEU A 390 -35.03 -5.13 1.84
C LEU A 390 -35.05 -4.75 3.32
N VAL A 391 -34.92 -5.74 4.22
CA VAL A 391 -34.85 -5.54 5.67
C VAL A 391 -33.59 -4.76 6.05
N GLY A 392 -32.42 -5.21 5.59
CA GLY A 392 -31.16 -4.58 5.95
C GLY A 392 -31.06 -3.14 5.42
N THR A 393 -31.43 -2.87 4.17
CA THR A 393 -31.40 -1.48 3.64
C THR A 393 -32.44 -0.57 4.29
N PHE A 394 -33.53 -1.12 4.83
CA PHE A 394 -34.49 -0.36 5.62
C PHE A 394 -33.95 0.02 7.01
N GLN A 395 -33.21 -0.88 7.66
CA GLN A 395 -32.57 -0.60 8.95
C GLN A 395 -31.62 0.60 8.88
N GLY A 396 -30.90 0.80 7.76
CA GLY A 396 -29.90 1.88 7.61
C GLY A 396 -30.46 3.28 7.89
N PRO A 397 -31.56 3.72 7.24
CA PRO A 397 -32.23 4.97 7.59
C PRO A 397 -32.84 4.96 8.99
N VAL A 398 -33.32 3.81 9.48
CA VAL A 398 -33.91 3.72 10.84
C VAL A 398 -32.87 4.04 11.91
N GLN A 399 -31.67 3.48 11.81
CA GLN A 399 -30.57 3.77 12.74
C GLN A 399 -29.96 5.17 12.56
N ALA A 400 -30.30 5.88 11.48
CA ALA A 400 -29.91 7.27 11.26
C ALA A 400 -30.95 8.28 11.81
N PHE A 401 -32.09 7.82 12.33
CA PHE A 401 -33.00 8.71 13.06
C PHE A 401 -32.32 9.16 14.36
N PRO A 402 -32.35 10.46 14.71
CA PRO A 402 -31.63 10.99 15.86
C PRO A 402 -31.88 10.21 17.17
N ALA A 403 -33.14 9.91 17.48
CA ALA A 403 -33.50 9.16 18.68
C ALA A 403 -32.95 7.73 18.71
N VAL A 404 -32.82 7.07 17.54
CA VAL A 404 -32.25 5.72 17.47
C VAL A 404 -30.73 5.79 17.50
N HIS A 405 -30.14 6.77 16.81
CA HIS A 405 -28.70 6.99 16.82
C HIS A 405 -28.17 7.24 18.23
N GLU A 406 -28.84 8.12 18.98
CA GLU A 406 -28.51 8.40 20.38
C GLU A 406 -28.57 7.14 21.27
N LEU A 407 -29.56 6.26 21.06
CA LEU A 407 -29.63 4.99 21.79
C LEU A 407 -28.45 4.05 21.45
N LEU A 408 -28.03 4.02 20.19
CA LEU A 408 -26.87 3.22 19.77
C LEU A 408 -25.57 3.77 20.37
N GLU A 409 -25.39 5.09 20.40
CA GLU A 409 -24.22 5.72 21.01
C GLU A 409 -24.15 5.46 22.52
N ARG A 410 -25.28 5.63 23.24
CA ARG A 410 -25.38 5.33 24.68
C ARG A 410 -25.11 3.85 24.99
N GLY A 411 -25.39 2.96 24.05
CA GLY A 411 -25.10 1.53 24.14
C GLY A 411 -23.62 1.16 23.96
N GLY A 412 -22.75 2.11 23.61
CA GLY A 412 -21.32 1.89 23.43
C GLY A 412 -21.00 0.77 22.44
N ASP A 413 -20.10 -0.15 22.81
CA ASP A 413 -19.68 -1.28 21.98
C ASP A 413 -20.84 -2.20 21.56
N ALA A 414 -21.90 -2.32 22.37
CA ALA A 414 -23.08 -3.10 22.01
C ALA A 414 -23.89 -2.43 20.88
N GLY A 415 -23.97 -1.10 20.90
CA GLY A 415 -24.52 -0.32 19.78
C GLY A 415 -23.75 -0.51 18.49
N ALA A 416 -22.41 -0.56 18.56
CA ALA A 416 -21.56 -0.86 17.41
C ALA A 416 -21.79 -2.28 16.85
N VAL A 417 -22.10 -3.27 17.70
CA VAL A 417 -22.49 -4.62 17.25
C VAL A 417 -23.79 -4.58 16.43
N ILE A 418 -24.79 -3.82 16.85
CA ILE A 418 -26.06 -3.65 16.11
C ILE A 418 -25.80 -3.10 14.70
N VAL A 419 -24.94 -2.08 14.58
CA VAL A 419 -24.53 -1.49 13.28
C VAL A 419 -23.76 -2.50 12.43
N ASN A 420 -22.93 -3.36 13.04
CA ASN A 420 -22.22 -4.41 12.31
C ASN A 420 -23.18 -5.52 11.84
N LEU A 421 -24.19 -5.88 12.63
CA LEU A 421 -25.22 -6.86 12.26
C LEU A 421 -26.04 -6.39 11.06
N HIS A 422 -26.35 -5.10 10.94
CA HIS A 422 -26.91 -4.50 9.73
C HIS A 422 -26.07 -4.80 8.48
N ALA A 423 -24.76 -4.52 8.56
CA ALA A 423 -23.84 -4.76 7.46
C ALA A 423 -23.74 -6.27 7.14
N GLN A 424 -23.70 -7.12 8.15
CA GLN A 424 -23.69 -8.58 7.98
C GLN A 424 -24.95 -9.11 7.32
N LEU A 425 -26.15 -8.63 7.68
CA LEU A 425 -27.40 -9.03 7.03
C LEU A 425 -27.39 -8.67 5.54
N ASN A 426 -27.03 -7.43 5.23
CA ASN A 426 -26.96 -6.95 3.85
C ASN A 426 -25.94 -7.74 3.01
N MET A 427 -24.80 -8.08 3.60
CA MET A 427 -23.71 -8.75 2.89
C MET A 427 -23.88 -10.27 2.83
N LEU A 428 -24.05 -10.94 3.97
CA LEU A 428 -24.16 -12.39 4.09
C LEU A 428 -25.53 -12.88 3.61
N GLY A 429 -26.62 -12.33 4.15
CA GLY A 429 -27.99 -12.74 3.86
C GLY A 429 -28.50 -12.20 2.53
N GLY A 430 -28.06 -11.00 2.17
CA GLY A 430 -28.40 -10.34 0.92
C GLY A 430 -27.51 -10.75 -0.25
N LEU A 431 -26.38 -10.06 -0.40
CA LEU A 431 -25.54 -10.12 -1.59
C LEU A 431 -24.89 -11.50 -1.81
N LEU A 432 -24.35 -12.12 -0.76
CA LEU A 432 -23.65 -13.41 -0.84
C LEU A 432 -24.60 -14.56 -1.17
N VAL A 433 -25.83 -14.56 -0.63
CA VAL A 433 -26.87 -15.51 -1.05
C VAL A 433 -27.10 -15.41 -2.56
N MET A 434 -27.24 -14.19 -3.11
CA MET A 434 -27.38 -14.02 -4.56
C MET A 434 -26.18 -14.57 -5.34
N LEU A 435 -24.97 -14.26 -4.90
CA LEU A 435 -23.73 -14.71 -5.53
C LEU A 435 -23.57 -16.25 -5.53
N VAL A 436 -23.95 -16.91 -4.43
CA VAL A 436 -23.98 -18.38 -4.33
C VAL A 436 -24.96 -18.97 -5.33
N GLY A 437 -26.18 -18.43 -5.41
CA GLY A 437 -27.20 -18.87 -6.36
C GLY A 437 -26.77 -18.69 -7.82
N LEU A 438 -26.19 -17.53 -8.15
CA LEU A 438 -25.63 -17.27 -9.48
C LEU A 438 -24.52 -18.23 -9.83
N THR A 439 -23.66 -18.56 -8.86
CA THR A 439 -22.57 -19.52 -9.06
C THR A 439 -23.12 -20.90 -9.38
N PHE A 440 -24.12 -21.40 -8.66
CA PHE A 440 -24.75 -22.69 -8.97
C PHE A 440 -25.35 -22.70 -10.36
N SER A 441 -26.14 -21.68 -10.70
CA SER A 441 -26.78 -21.58 -12.01
C SER A 441 -25.77 -21.46 -13.15
N LEU A 442 -24.69 -20.69 -12.96
CA LEU A 442 -23.63 -20.56 -13.94
C LEU A 442 -22.84 -21.86 -14.10
N LEU A 443 -22.46 -22.52 -13.01
CA LEU A 443 -21.74 -23.80 -13.07
C LEU A 443 -22.59 -24.89 -13.73
N ALA A 444 -23.91 -24.91 -13.47
CA ALA A 444 -24.84 -25.79 -14.15
C ALA A 444 -24.90 -25.49 -15.66
N HIS A 445 -24.96 -24.21 -16.02
CA HIS A 445 -24.92 -23.77 -17.43
C HIS A 445 -23.61 -24.17 -18.13
N LEU A 446 -22.47 -24.16 -17.41
CA LEU A 446 -21.17 -24.61 -17.91
C LEU A 446 -20.99 -26.15 -17.89
N GLY A 447 -22.07 -26.92 -17.70
CA GLY A 447 -22.07 -28.38 -17.76
C GLY A 447 -21.70 -29.09 -16.45
N GLY A 448 -21.70 -28.38 -15.32
CA GLY A 448 -21.53 -28.96 -13.99
C GLY A 448 -22.78 -29.72 -13.55
N ARG A 449 -22.62 -30.96 -13.06
CA ARG A 449 -23.75 -31.77 -12.57
C ARG A 449 -24.32 -31.19 -11.28
N ARG A 450 -25.59 -30.78 -11.32
CA ARG A 450 -26.29 -30.20 -10.16
C ARG A 450 -26.41 -31.20 -9.01
N VAL A 451 -26.39 -30.66 -7.80
CA VAL A 451 -26.57 -31.41 -6.54
C VAL A 451 -27.74 -30.80 -5.79
N LEU A 452 -28.98 -31.15 -6.18
CA LEU A 452 -30.20 -30.48 -5.72
C LEU A 452 -30.34 -30.43 -4.20
N ARG A 453 -29.98 -31.52 -3.49
CA ARG A 453 -30.00 -31.56 -2.02
C ARG A 453 -29.06 -30.52 -1.42
N ALA A 454 -27.83 -30.40 -1.95
CA ALA A 454 -26.85 -29.42 -1.48
C ALA A 454 -27.27 -27.98 -1.81
N GLU A 455 -27.90 -27.74 -2.97
CA GLU A 455 -28.44 -26.42 -3.31
C GLU A 455 -29.55 -25.98 -2.34
N ARG A 456 -30.43 -26.91 -1.94
CA ARG A 456 -31.49 -26.64 -0.94
C ARG A 456 -30.90 -26.40 0.46
N ILE A 457 -29.95 -27.23 0.89
CA ILE A 457 -29.25 -27.06 2.17
C ILE A 457 -28.50 -25.72 2.19
N ALA A 458 -27.84 -25.34 1.09
CA ALA A 458 -27.15 -24.06 0.99
C ALA A 458 -28.13 -22.88 1.10
N LEU A 459 -29.26 -22.90 0.38
CA LEU A 459 -30.24 -21.82 0.45
C LEU A 459 -30.84 -21.70 1.86
N ALA A 460 -31.34 -22.81 2.40
CA ALA A 460 -31.96 -22.82 3.72
C ALA A 460 -30.95 -22.47 4.82
N GLY A 461 -29.77 -23.09 4.81
CA GLY A 461 -28.74 -22.88 5.83
C GLY A 461 -28.18 -21.46 5.83
N ILE A 462 -27.96 -20.85 4.66
CA ILE A 462 -27.48 -19.46 4.61
C ILE A 462 -28.61 -18.49 4.97
N ALA A 463 -29.79 -18.62 4.34
CA ALA A 463 -30.87 -17.66 4.56
C ALA A 463 -31.45 -17.72 5.98
N ILE A 464 -31.80 -18.92 6.47
CA ILE A 464 -32.34 -19.11 7.82
C ILE A 464 -31.25 -18.84 8.85
N GLY A 465 -30.05 -19.41 8.67
CA GLY A 465 -28.95 -19.22 9.60
C GLY A 465 -28.56 -17.76 9.79
N VAL A 466 -28.44 -16.98 8.71
CA VAL A 466 -28.12 -15.54 8.80
C VAL A 466 -29.30 -14.76 9.39
N ALA A 467 -30.54 -15.06 9.03
CA ALA A 467 -31.70 -14.39 9.59
C ALA A 467 -31.83 -14.63 11.10
N THR A 468 -31.65 -15.87 11.55
CA THR A 468 -31.64 -16.22 12.98
C THR A 468 -30.47 -15.56 13.70
N TYR A 469 -29.26 -15.63 13.13
CA TYR A 469 -28.07 -14.99 13.72
C TYR A 469 -28.26 -13.47 13.86
N TYR A 470 -28.84 -12.82 12.86
CA TYR A 470 -29.17 -11.41 12.89
C TYR A 470 -30.23 -11.09 13.95
N ALA A 471 -31.35 -11.82 13.98
CA ALA A 471 -32.44 -11.56 14.93
C ALA A 471 -31.99 -11.74 16.39
N VAL A 472 -31.33 -12.87 16.68
CA VAL A 472 -30.78 -13.16 18.01
C VAL A 472 -29.71 -12.13 18.37
N GLY A 473 -28.78 -11.82 17.46
CA GLY A 473 -27.73 -10.84 17.72
C GLY A 473 -28.25 -9.44 18.02
N ILE A 474 -29.32 -9.01 17.33
CA ILE A 474 -29.97 -7.72 17.61
C ILE A 474 -30.59 -7.75 19.01
N GLU A 475 -31.32 -8.81 19.35
CA GLU A 475 -31.97 -8.95 20.66
C GLU A 475 -30.94 -8.97 21.80
N THR A 476 -29.89 -9.78 21.69
CA THR A 476 -28.81 -9.84 22.69
C THR A 476 -28.10 -8.50 22.82
N SER A 477 -27.76 -7.85 21.71
CA SER A 477 -27.05 -6.57 21.77
C SER A 477 -27.92 -5.39 22.21
N ILE A 478 -29.25 -5.45 22.03
CA ILE A 478 -30.15 -4.48 22.68
C ILE A 478 -30.14 -4.67 24.20
N ALA A 479 -30.15 -5.90 24.69
CA ALA A 479 -30.06 -6.18 26.12
C ALA A 479 -28.70 -5.74 26.70
N GLU A 480 -27.59 -6.01 25.97
CA GLU A 480 -26.25 -5.55 26.34
C GLU A 480 -26.17 -4.02 26.34
N ALA A 481 -26.71 -3.36 25.31
CA ALA A 481 -26.73 -1.90 25.20
C ALA A 481 -27.53 -1.26 26.34
N HIS A 482 -28.61 -1.89 26.79
CA HIS A 482 -29.37 -1.42 27.95
C HIS A 482 -28.53 -1.45 29.22
N ASP A 483 -27.81 -2.54 29.49
CA ASP A 483 -26.92 -2.64 30.65
C ASP A 483 -25.77 -1.61 30.57
N VAL A 484 -25.17 -1.44 29.39
CA VAL A 484 -24.11 -0.45 29.15
C VAL A 484 -24.62 0.97 29.37
N SER A 485 -25.82 1.28 28.89
CA SER A 485 -26.45 2.59 29.12
C SER A 485 -26.76 2.86 30.60
N GLY A 486 -26.93 1.79 31.39
CA GLY A 486 -27.08 1.85 32.85
C GLY A 486 -25.76 1.94 33.63
N GLY A 487 -24.61 2.00 32.93
CA GLY A 487 -23.28 2.15 33.53
C GLY A 487 -22.49 0.85 33.68
N ALA A 488 -22.98 -0.30 33.20
CA ALA A 488 -22.20 -1.53 33.18
C ALA A 488 -21.09 -1.48 32.11
N SER A 489 -19.99 -2.19 32.33
CA SER A 489 -19.00 -2.39 31.26
C SER A 489 -19.54 -3.36 30.21
N PHE A 490 -19.10 -3.21 28.95
CA PHE A 490 -19.51 -4.11 27.86
C PHE A 490 -19.18 -5.58 28.17
N HIS A 491 -18.01 -5.85 28.77
CA HIS A 491 -17.64 -7.20 29.21
C HIS A 491 -18.65 -7.76 30.23
N HIS A 492 -19.06 -6.97 31.23
CA HIS A 492 -20.03 -7.41 32.23
C HIS A 492 -21.41 -7.67 31.60
N ALA A 493 -21.83 -6.83 30.64
CA ALA A 493 -23.08 -7.01 29.92
C ALA A 493 -23.09 -8.33 29.12
N VAL A 494 -22.00 -8.64 28.40
CA VAL A 494 -21.82 -9.91 27.69
C VAL A 494 -21.81 -11.09 28.66
N ALA A 495 -21.02 -11.02 29.73
CA ALA A 495 -20.90 -12.09 30.72
C ALA A 495 -22.24 -12.41 31.42
N ARG A 496 -23.12 -11.41 31.61
CA ARG A 496 -24.45 -11.62 32.19
C ARG A 496 -25.36 -12.45 31.29
N LEU A 497 -25.25 -12.29 29.98
CA LEU A 497 -26.07 -12.99 29.00
C LEU A 497 -25.47 -14.33 28.59
N GLU A 498 -24.17 -14.56 28.80
CA GLU A 498 -23.58 -15.88 28.61
C GLU A 498 -23.98 -16.84 29.75
N PRO A 499 -24.24 -18.13 29.46
CA PRO A 499 -24.11 -18.81 28.16
C PRO A 499 -25.35 -18.73 27.26
N TRP A 500 -26.40 -17.99 27.65
CA TRP A 500 -27.70 -17.97 26.95
C TRP A 500 -27.59 -17.38 25.54
N ALA A 501 -26.80 -16.33 25.37
CA ALA A 501 -26.50 -15.75 24.05
C ALA A 501 -25.85 -16.81 23.14
N ALA A 502 -24.82 -17.51 23.62
CA ALA A 502 -24.16 -18.58 22.85
C ALA A 502 -25.11 -19.75 22.51
N LEU A 503 -26.05 -20.12 23.38
CA LEU A 503 -27.03 -21.19 23.12
C LEU A 503 -27.89 -20.93 21.87
N LEU A 504 -28.01 -19.68 21.44
CA LEU A 504 -28.75 -19.29 20.22
C LEU A 504 -27.82 -18.90 19.08
N LEU A 505 -26.76 -18.13 19.35
CA LEU A 505 -25.82 -17.63 18.34
C LEU A 505 -24.94 -18.74 17.75
N VAL A 506 -24.49 -19.71 18.56
CA VAL A 506 -23.64 -20.81 18.08
C VAL A 506 -24.41 -21.74 17.14
N PRO A 507 -25.63 -22.23 17.47
CA PRO A 507 -26.43 -23.00 16.52
C PRO A 507 -26.74 -22.23 15.24
N ALA A 508 -27.08 -20.93 15.34
CA ALA A 508 -27.31 -20.11 14.15
C ALA A 508 -26.05 -20.05 13.26
N ALA A 509 -24.87 -19.83 13.84
CA ALA A 509 -23.59 -19.84 13.13
C ALA A 509 -23.26 -21.23 12.53
N LEU A 510 -23.59 -22.33 13.21
CA LEU A 510 -23.45 -23.70 12.69
C LEU A 510 -24.37 -23.97 11.49
N VAL A 511 -25.58 -23.42 11.48
CA VAL A 511 -26.50 -23.49 10.34
C VAL A 511 -25.93 -22.71 9.14
N VAL A 512 -25.34 -21.53 9.38
CA VAL A 512 -24.62 -20.76 8.35
C VAL A 512 -23.41 -21.54 7.82
N LEU A 513 -22.61 -22.15 8.69
CA LEU A 513 -21.48 -23.02 8.34
C LEU A 513 -21.93 -24.21 7.49
N THR A 514 -23.05 -24.84 7.83
CA THR A 514 -23.64 -25.94 7.07
C THR A 514 -24.07 -25.48 5.68
N GLY A 515 -24.69 -24.30 5.57
CA GLY A 515 -25.11 -23.72 4.30
C GLY A 515 -23.93 -23.42 3.37
N PHE A 516 -22.90 -22.73 3.87
CA PHE A 516 -21.70 -22.44 3.09
C PHE A 516 -20.83 -23.68 2.84
N GLY A 517 -20.82 -24.66 3.75
CA GLY A 517 -20.20 -25.96 3.55
C GLY A 517 -20.86 -26.74 2.40
N ALA A 518 -22.19 -26.75 2.34
CA ALA A 518 -22.93 -27.33 1.22
C ALA A 518 -22.61 -26.63 -0.12
N TYR A 519 -22.47 -25.30 -0.11
CA TYR A 519 -21.97 -24.55 -1.26
C TYR A 519 -20.55 -24.96 -1.65
N ALA A 520 -19.58 -24.93 -0.74
CA ALA A 520 -18.18 -25.23 -1.02
C ALA A 520 -17.99 -26.65 -1.57
N MET A 521 -18.66 -27.65 -0.96
CA MET A 521 -18.65 -29.02 -1.46
C MET A 521 -19.26 -29.15 -2.85
N SER A 522 -20.38 -28.47 -3.11
CA SER A 522 -21.06 -28.52 -4.40
C SER A 522 -20.26 -27.80 -5.48
N ALA A 523 -19.73 -26.60 -5.20
CA ALA A 523 -18.80 -25.89 -6.09
C ALA A 523 -17.56 -26.74 -6.41
N TRP A 524 -17.03 -27.47 -5.42
CA TRP A 524 -15.95 -28.43 -5.62
C TRP A 524 -16.37 -29.59 -6.54
N ARG A 525 -17.56 -30.17 -6.38
CA ARG A 525 -18.02 -31.28 -7.25
C ARG A 525 -18.37 -30.81 -8.66
N MET A 526 -19.03 -29.67 -8.81
CA MET A 526 -19.46 -29.11 -10.10
C MET A 526 -18.28 -28.65 -10.96
N THR A 527 -17.14 -28.29 -10.35
CA THR A 527 -15.96 -27.79 -11.07
C THR A 527 -14.90 -28.85 -11.39
N VAL A 528 -15.20 -30.15 -11.22
CA VAL A 528 -14.23 -31.23 -11.47
C VAL A 528 -13.65 -31.19 -12.88
N ARG A 529 -14.46 -30.88 -13.90
CA ARG A 529 -14.01 -30.81 -15.30
C ARG A 529 -13.03 -29.65 -15.50
N GLN A 530 -13.39 -28.43 -15.08
CA GLN A 530 -12.50 -27.27 -15.17
C GLN A 530 -11.21 -27.46 -14.36
N ARG A 531 -11.29 -28.05 -13.16
CA ARG A 531 -10.09 -28.33 -12.35
C ARG A 531 -9.18 -29.36 -13.02
N ARG A 532 -9.72 -30.47 -13.54
CA ARG A 532 -8.93 -31.47 -14.27
C ARG A 532 -8.28 -30.86 -15.52
N GLU A 533 -8.99 -30.02 -16.25
CA GLU A 533 -8.42 -29.28 -17.39
C GLU A 533 -7.35 -28.29 -16.94
N GLY A 534 -7.55 -27.59 -15.82
CA GLY A 534 -6.57 -26.70 -15.22
C GLY A 534 -5.29 -27.45 -14.83
N VAL A 535 -5.41 -28.61 -14.18
CA VAL A 535 -4.29 -29.50 -13.84
C VAL A 535 -3.59 -29.99 -15.10
N LYS A 536 -4.33 -30.44 -16.13
CA LYS A 536 -3.76 -30.83 -17.43
C LYS A 536 -3.03 -29.67 -18.10
N THR A 537 -3.62 -28.48 -18.09
CA THR A 537 -3.01 -27.26 -18.65
C THR A 537 -1.73 -26.94 -17.90
N LEU A 538 -1.73 -27.02 -16.57
CA LEU A 538 -0.57 -26.77 -15.73
C LEU A 538 0.51 -27.84 -15.89
N ALA A 539 0.14 -29.12 -16.04
CA ALA A 539 1.05 -30.21 -16.36
C ALA A 539 1.63 -30.07 -17.78
N ALA A 540 0.85 -29.49 -18.70
CA ALA A 540 1.27 -29.16 -20.05
C ALA A 540 2.00 -27.80 -20.14
N VAL A 541 2.00 -26.95 -19.11
CA VAL A 541 2.74 -25.67 -19.13
C VAL A 541 4.20 -25.90 -19.51
N PRO A 542 4.94 -26.85 -18.90
CA PRO A 542 6.28 -27.22 -19.36
C PRO A 542 6.36 -27.52 -20.86
N SER A 543 5.37 -28.22 -21.44
CA SER A 543 5.36 -28.61 -22.85
C SER A 543 4.84 -27.52 -23.82
N VAL A 544 3.96 -26.63 -23.38
CA VAL A 544 3.58 -25.40 -24.09
C VAL A 544 4.80 -24.48 -24.23
N TYR A 545 5.66 -24.45 -23.21
CA TYR A 545 6.96 -23.81 -23.27
C TYR A 545 8.06 -24.71 -23.88
N THR A 546 7.78 -25.92 -24.38
CA THR A 546 8.71 -26.74 -25.18
C THR A 546 8.57 -26.54 -26.69
N GLY A 547 7.70 -25.65 -27.15
CA GLY A 547 7.92 -24.99 -28.45
C GLY A 547 9.30 -24.31 -28.50
N ARG A 548 9.70 -23.67 -29.62
CA ARG A 548 10.98 -22.94 -29.68
C ARG A 548 11.02 -21.83 -28.62
N ILE A 549 11.52 -22.15 -27.42
CA ILE A 549 11.78 -21.18 -26.36
C ILE A 549 12.68 -20.12 -26.99
N PRO A 550 12.30 -18.82 -26.95
CA PRO A 550 13.07 -17.77 -27.57
C PRO A 550 14.53 -17.92 -27.15
N ARG A 551 15.47 -17.90 -28.11
CA ARG A 551 16.91 -18.04 -27.83
C ARG A 551 17.34 -17.12 -26.67
N ARG A 552 16.75 -15.93 -26.58
CA ARG A 552 16.97 -14.94 -25.52
C ARG A 552 16.62 -15.40 -24.11
N VAL A 553 15.66 -16.31 -23.94
CA VAL A 553 15.28 -16.90 -22.63
C VAL A 553 16.17 -18.11 -22.31
N ARG A 554 16.47 -18.96 -23.30
CA ARG A 554 17.40 -20.11 -23.16
C ARG A 554 18.83 -19.71 -22.80
N THR A 555 19.29 -18.60 -23.38
CA THR A 555 20.67 -18.11 -23.24
C THR A 555 20.85 -17.11 -22.10
N ARG A 556 19.80 -16.82 -21.31
CA ARG A 556 19.96 -15.92 -20.15
C ARG A 556 21.06 -16.44 -19.25
N SER A 557 22.02 -15.57 -18.97
CA SER A 557 23.11 -15.90 -18.06
C SER A 557 22.50 -16.20 -16.68
N PRO A 558 23.03 -17.21 -15.95
CA PRO A 558 22.58 -17.45 -14.58
C PRO A 558 22.83 -16.23 -13.68
N ALA A 559 23.84 -15.41 -13.97
CA ALA A 559 24.05 -14.12 -13.30
C ALA A 559 22.89 -13.14 -13.49
N ALA A 560 22.29 -13.07 -14.70
CA ALA A 560 21.13 -12.22 -14.93
C ALA A 560 19.88 -12.73 -14.19
N LEU A 561 19.73 -14.05 -14.05
CA LEU A 561 18.62 -14.64 -13.29
C LEU A 561 18.81 -14.46 -11.77
N ALA A 562 20.04 -14.62 -11.28
CA ALA A 562 20.39 -14.32 -9.89
C ALA A 562 20.23 -12.82 -9.57
N GLY A 563 20.50 -11.93 -10.53
CA GLY A 563 20.23 -10.49 -10.40
C GLY A 563 18.75 -10.13 -10.27
N TYR A 564 17.83 -11.02 -10.68
CA TYR A 564 16.40 -10.87 -10.39
C TYR A 564 16.00 -11.57 -9.10
N GLU A 565 16.54 -12.76 -8.84
CA GLU A 565 16.13 -13.61 -7.72
C GLU A 565 16.67 -13.12 -6.37
N LEU A 566 17.95 -12.77 -6.28
CA LEU A 566 18.59 -12.45 -5.00
C LEU A 566 18.06 -11.16 -4.37
N PRO A 567 17.94 -10.03 -5.09
CA PRO A 567 17.38 -8.81 -4.50
C PRO A 567 15.93 -9.01 -4.04
N MET A 568 15.13 -9.75 -4.83
CA MET A 568 13.72 -9.95 -4.51
C MET A 568 13.51 -10.98 -3.41
N GLY A 569 14.28 -12.07 -3.40
CA GLY A 569 14.30 -13.03 -2.31
C GLY A 569 14.69 -12.39 -0.98
N LEU A 570 15.68 -11.49 -0.97
CA LEU A 570 16.07 -10.72 0.22
C LEU A 570 14.99 -9.74 0.71
N LEU A 571 14.01 -9.42 -0.13
CA LEU A 571 12.83 -8.64 0.24
C LEU A 571 11.63 -9.52 0.62
N GLY A 572 11.80 -10.84 0.70
CA GLY A 572 10.72 -11.79 1.00
C GLY A 572 9.89 -12.24 -0.20
N PHE A 573 10.35 -11.93 -1.43
CA PHE A 573 9.69 -12.28 -2.69
C PHE A 573 10.53 -13.26 -3.53
N PRO A 574 10.80 -14.49 -3.05
CA PRO A 574 11.43 -15.50 -3.87
C PRO A 574 10.53 -15.80 -5.10
N GLY A 575 11.13 -16.10 -6.26
CA GLY A 575 10.39 -16.51 -7.45
C GLY A 575 10.49 -15.58 -8.67
N VAL A 576 10.97 -14.34 -8.52
CA VAL A 576 11.08 -13.41 -9.66
C VAL A 576 12.07 -13.92 -10.72
N GLY A 577 13.21 -14.47 -10.29
CA GLY A 577 14.18 -15.10 -11.19
C GLY A 577 13.63 -16.36 -11.85
N TRP A 578 12.79 -17.13 -11.15
CA TRP A 578 12.08 -18.28 -11.72
C TRP A 578 11.13 -17.88 -12.84
N LEU A 579 10.41 -16.77 -12.66
CA LEU A 579 9.52 -16.22 -13.68
C LEU A 579 10.32 -15.89 -14.95
N PHE A 580 11.44 -15.19 -14.77
CA PHE A 580 12.33 -14.77 -15.85
C PHE A 580 13.18 -15.87 -16.46
N ALA A 581 13.35 -16.99 -15.77
CA ALA A 581 13.94 -18.22 -16.29
C ALA A 581 12.92 -19.08 -17.05
N GLY A 582 11.64 -18.72 -17.03
CA GLY A 582 10.57 -19.44 -17.69
C GLY A 582 10.16 -20.70 -16.93
N PHE A 583 10.10 -20.64 -15.60
CA PHE A 583 9.48 -21.62 -14.71
C PHE A 583 8.26 -20.99 -14.00
N PRO A 584 7.19 -20.67 -14.76
CA PRO A 584 6.11 -19.83 -14.25
C PRO A 584 5.33 -20.45 -13.09
N LEU A 585 5.20 -21.78 -13.03
CA LEU A 585 4.53 -22.45 -11.92
C LEU A 585 5.29 -22.26 -10.60
N THR A 586 6.55 -22.65 -10.56
CA THR A 586 7.41 -22.49 -9.38
C THR A 586 7.52 -21.03 -8.99
N ALA A 587 7.67 -20.14 -9.97
CA ALA A 587 7.68 -18.70 -9.74
C ALA A 587 6.39 -18.21 -9.07
N SER A 588 5.23 -18.65 -9.56
CA SER A 588 3.93 -18.22 -9.02
C SER A 588 3.74 -18.70 -7.58
N VAL A 589 4.11 -19.94 -7.27
CA VAL A 589 4.03 -20.46 -5.89
C VAL A 589 4.92 -19.67 -4.95
N LEU A 590 6.19 -19.46 -5.33
CA LEU A 590 7.15 -18.72 -4.50
C LEU A 590 6.75 -17.25 -4.32
N LEU A 591 6.27 -16.59 -5.37
CA LEU A 591 5.85 -15.18 -5.33
C LEU A 591 4.59 -14.94 -4.52
N LEU A 592 3.77 -15.98 -4.31
CA LEU A 592 2.55 -15.90 -3.51
C LEU A 592 2.81 -16.32 -2.07
N CYS A 593 3.42 -17.49 -1.86
CA CYS A 593 3.63 -18.01 -0.52
C CYS A 593 4.80 -17.30 0.19
N GLY A 594 5.84 -16.90 -0.54
CA GLY A 594 7.04 -16.29 0.03
C GLY A 594 6.76 -15.04 0.87
N PRO A 595 6.01 -14.05 0.36
CA PRO A 595 5.72 -12.82 1.10
C PRO A 595 4.80 -13.07 2.30
N ALA A 596 3.79 -13.93 2.15
CA ALA A 596 2.90 -14.27 3.26
C ALA A 596 3.66 -14.99 4.38
N LEU A 597 4.58 -15.89 4.02
CA LEU A 597 5.40 -16.61 4.98
C LEU A 597 6.39 -15.66 5.69
N THR A 598 7.10 -14.84 4.91
CA THR A 598 8.14 -13.92 5.40
C THR A 598 7.59 -12.74 6.19
N TRP A 599 6.47 -12.16 5.77
CA TRP A 599 6.00 -10.90 6.36
C TRP A 599 4.78 -11.05 7.25
N ALA A 600 4.13 -12.22 7.28
CA ALA A 600 3.03 -12.48 8.21
C ALA A 600 3.29 -13.70 9.08
N VAL A 601 3.44 -14.89 8.49
CA VAL A 601 3.48 -16.14 9.29
C VAL A 601 4.70 -16.22 10.20
N ILE A 602 5.91 -16.00 9.67
CA ILE A 602 7.14 -16.06 10.46
C ILE A 602 7.13 -14.95 11.53
N PRO A 603 6.84 -13.67 11.21
CA PRO A 603 6.76 -12.68 12.26
C PRO A 603 5.74 -13.03 13.36
N MET A 604 4.56 -13.53 13.01
CA MET A 604 3.57 -13.91 14.02
C MET A 604 3.96 -15.15 14.82
N ALA A 605 4.67 -16.11 14.23
CA ALA A 605 5.11 -17.33 14.93
C ALA A 605 6.26 -17.08 15.92
N PHE A 606 7.10 -16.07 15.67
CA PHE A 606 8.30 -15.75 16.46
C PHE A 606 8.15 -14.43 17.23
N THR A 607 6.94 -13.90 17.32
CA THR A 607 6.67 -12.66 18.04
C THR A 607 7.04 -12.81 19.54
N PRO A 608 7.73 -11.82 20.15
CA PRO A 608 8.05 -11.84 21.58
C PRO A 608 6.79 -11.74 22.46
N TYR A 609 5.65 -11.47 21.83
CA TYR A 609 4.36 -11.27 22.49
C TYR A 609 3.53 -12.54 22.63
N GLY A 610 4.02 -13.68 22.12
CA GLY A 610 3.37 -14.99 22.27
C GLY A 610 4.07 -15.87 23.30
N HIS A 611 3.32 -16.83 23.88
CA HIS A 611 3.84 -17.84 24.80
C HIS A 611 4.48 -19.06 24.11
N GLY A 612 4.79 -18.94 22.82
CA GLY A 612 5.40 -20.04 22.06
C GLY A 612 6.88 -20.25 22.41
N PRO A 613 7.41 -21.48 22.26
CA PRO A 613 8.79 -21.83 22.66
C PRO A 613 9.89 -21.15 21.84
N LEU A 614 9.53 -20.39 20.79
CA LEU A 614 10.46 -19.77 19.84
C LEU A 614 10.48 -18.23 19.92
N ASN A 615 9.80 -17.64 20.91
CA ASN A 615 9.65 -16.19 21.08
C ASN A 615 10.98 -15.43 21.33
N SER A 616 12.00 -16.10 21.87
CA SER A 616 13.31 -15.52 22.20
C SER A 616 14.13 -15.08 20.99
N LEU A 617 13.79 -15.59 19.79
CA LEU A 617 14.48 -15.26 18.56
C LEU A 617 13.96 -13.96 17.92
N GLY A 618 12.66 -13.66 18.05
CA GLY A 618 12.07 -12.42 17.55
C GLY A 618 12.34 -12.17 16.05
N TRP A 619 12.53 -10.89 15.69
CA TRP A 619 12.89 -10.47 14.33
C TRP A 619 14.21 -11.05 13.83
N LYS A 620 15.07 -11.59 14.71
CA LYS A 620 16.37 -12.14 14.29
C LYS A 620 16.23 -13.34 13.37
N VAL A 621 15.09 -14.04 13.42
CA VAL A 621 14.76 -15.12 12.47
C VAL A 621 14.71 -14.60 11.04
N GLU A 622 14.22 -13.38 10.78
CA GLU A 622 14.17 -12.81 9.43
C GLU A 622 15.56 -12.54 8.85
N PHE A 623 16.53 -12.18 9.69
CA PHE A 623 17.92 -12.00 9.25
C PHE A 623 18.57 -13.30 8.80
N ALA A 624 18.12 -14.46 9.29
CA ALA A 624 18.53 -15.77 8.81
C ALA A 624 17.66 -16.23 7.63
N TRP A 625 16.34 -16.04 7.73
CA TRP A 625 15.35 -16.51 6.75
C TRP A 625 15.46 -15.81 5.40
N LEU A 626 15.59 -14.49 5.34
CA LEU A 626 15.64 -13.72 4.09
C LEU A 626 16.86 -14.11 3.23
N PRO A 627 18.11 -14.14 3.74
CA PRO A 627 19.23 -14.63 2.97
C PRO A 627 19.11 -16.12 2.63
N SER A 628 18.65 -16.94 3.57
CA SER A 628 18.54 -18.39 3.34
C SER A 628 17.52 -18.72 2.25
N SER A 629 16.34 -18.10 2.29
CA SER A 629 15.30 -18.28 1.28
C SER A 629 15.74 -17.74 -0.09
N ALA A 630 16.40 -16.59 -0.15
CA ALA A 630 16.95 -16.02 -1.38
C ALA A 630 18.04 -16.91 -1.99
N LEU A 631 18.98 -17.39 -1.18
CA LEU A 631 20.06 -18.28 -1.61
C LEU A 631 19.53 -19.65 -2.03
N LEU A 632 18.61 -20.23 -1.26
CA LEU A 632 17.97 -21.50 -1.58
C LEU A 632 17.21 -21.40 -2.90
N SER A 633 16.37 -20.36 -3.05
CA SER A 633 15.62 -20.13 -4.28
C SER A 633 16.54 -19.90 -5.48
N ALA A 634 17.61 -19.11 -5.33
CA ALA A 634 18.59 -18.87 -6.39
C ALA A 634 19.41 -20.13 -6.75
N ALA A 635 19.77 -20.96 -5.77
CA ALA A 635 20.48 -22.22 -5.97
C ALA A 635 19.60 -23.23 -6.72
N LEU A 636 18.35 -23.40 -6.29
CA LEU A 636 17.36 -24.24 -6.95
C LEU A 636 17.06 -23.74 -8.37
N LEU A 637 16.93 -22.43 -8.56
CA LEU A 637 16.78 -21.80 -9.88
C LEU A 637 17.97 -22.10 -10.78
N TYR A 638 19.19 -21.97 -10.24
CA TYR A 638 20.42 -22.26 -10.97
C TYR A 638 20.48 -23.72 -11.41
N GLN A 639 20.19 -24.66 -10.49
CA GLN A 639 20.16 -26.09 -10.78
C GLN A 639 19.09 -26.43 -11.83
N ALA A 640 17.87 -25.92 -11.66
CA ALA A 640 16.76 -26.13 -12.60
C ALA A 640 17.09 -25.58 -13.99
N HIS A 641 17.61 -24.35 -14.08
CA HIS A 641 17.99 -23.73 -15.35
C HIS A 641 19.21 -24.38 -15.99
N ARG A 642 20.19 -24.84 -15.21
CA ARG A 642 21.36 -25.62 -15.70
C ARG A 642 20.91 -26.96 -16.30
N ARG A 643 20.10 -27.73 -15.58
CA ARG A 643 19.54 -29.01 -16.06
C ARG A 643 18.75 -28.81 -17.36
N ARG A 644 17.91 -27.77 -17.42
CA ARG A 644 17.16 -27.38 -18.62
C ARG A 644 18.08 -27.02 -19.80
N ARG A 645 19.15 -26.25 -19.57
CA ARG A 645 20.11 -25.90 -20.63
C ARG A 645 20.84 -27.11 -21.19
N MET A 646 21.28 -28.02 -20.33
CA MET A 646 21.95 -29.27 -20.73
C MET A 646 21.03 -30.12 -21.62
N ARG A 647 19.77 -30.30 -21.22
CA ARG A 647 18.77 -31.07 -21.99
C ARG A 647 18.45 -30.45 -23.35
N LEU A 648 18.37 -29.12 -23.42
CA LEU A 648 17.92 -28.43 -24.63
C LEU A 648 19.04 -28.12 -25.62
N SER A 649 20.28 -27.91 -25.16
CA SER A 649 21.37 -27.32 -25.96
C SER A 649 22.63 -28.18 -26.04
N GLY A 650 22.62 -29.38 -25.44
CA GLY A 650 23.80 -30.25 -25.33
C GLY A 650 24.82 -29.74 -24.31
N ALA A 651 25.77 -30.61 -23.92
CA ALA A 651 26.91 -30.20 -23.12
C ALA A 651 27.81 -29.27 -23.96
N PRO A 652 28.30 -28.14 -23.41
CA PRO A 652 29.18 -27.26 -24.18
C PRO A 652 30.47 -28.01 -24.55
N PRO A 653 30.96 -27.93 -25.80
CA PRO A 653 32.23 -28.52 -26.16
C PRO A 653 33.33 -27.87 -25.32
N ARG A 654 34.27 -28.66 -24.81
CA ARG A 654 35.53 -28.18 -24.22
C ARG A 654 36.36 -27.48 -25.30
N ARG A 655 36.01 -26.25 -25.69
CA ARG A 655 36.82 -25.43 -26.60
C ARG A 655 37.66 -24.42 -25.83
N ARG A 656 38.93 -24.35 -26.25
CA ARG A 656 40.04 -23.59 -25.69
C ARG A 656 39.67 -22.14 -25.38
N ARG A 657 40.14 -21.71 -24.20
CA ARG A 657 40.01 -20.37 -23.61
C ARG A 657 40.56 -19.27 -24.53
N ARG A 658 39.71 -18.49 -25.21
CA ARG A 658 40.05 -17.14 -25.66
C ARG A 658 38.88 -16.20 -25.36
N GLY A 659 39.14 -15.11 -24.64
CA GLY A 659 38.14 -14.10 -24.25
C GLY A 659 37.73 -14.07 -22.77
N ARG A 660 38.42 -14.79 -21.89
CA ARG A 660 38.06 -14.88 -20.46
C ARG A 660 38.23 -13.55 -19.68
N LYS A 661 39.03 -12.59 -20.18
CA LYS A 661 39.23 -11.28 -19.52
C LYS A 661 37.98 -10.41 -19.56
N GLY A 662 37.40 -10.09 -20.72
CA GLY A 662 36.25 -9.16 -20.79
C GLY A 662 34.96 -9.62 -20.09
N TYR A 663 34.63 -10.91 -20.13
CA TYR A 663 33.46 -11.44 -19.41
C TYR A 663 33.72 -11.56 -17.91
N ARG A 664 34.92 -12.00 -17.48
CA ARG A 664 35.28 -12.00 -16.05
C ARG A 664 35.34 -10.57 -15.53
N THR A 665 35.91 -9.60 -16.24
CA THR A 665 35.93 -8.20 -15.80
C THR A 665 34.51 -7.64 -15.69
N ARG A 666 33.60 -7.89 -16.63
CA ARG A 666 32.19 -7.44 -16.51
C ARG A 666 31.44 -8.15 -15.38
N VAL A 667 31.68 -9.44 -15.17
CA VAL A 667 31.09 -10.21 -14.07
C VAL A 667 31.73 -9.81 -12.74
N SER A 668 33.02 -9.50 -12.68
CA SER A 668 33.72 -9.01 -11.48
C SER A 668 33.39 -7.56 -11.16
N ILE A 669 33.08 -6.72 -12.16
CA ILE A 669 32.53 -5.37 -11.95
C ILE A 669 31.08 -5.47 -11.48
N ALA A 670 30.27 -6.37 -12.03
CA ALA A 670 28.88 -6.57 -11.58
C ALA A 670 28.81 -7.24 -10.19
N VAL A 671 29.62 -8.27 -9.94
CA VAL A 671 29.78 -8.90 -8.63
C VAL A 671 30.44 -7.92 -7.67
N GLY A 672 31.40 -7.11 -8.12
CA GLY A 672 32.00 -6.04 -7.33
C GLY A 672 31.00 -4.96 -6.97
N ALA A 673 30.12 -4.54 -7.89
CA ALA A 673 29.04 -3.59 -7.62
C ALA A 673 27.93 -4.18 -6.73
N ILE A 674 27.62 -5.47 -6.89
CA ILE A 674 26.64 -6.20 -6.05
C ILE A 674 27.21 -6.47 -4.66
N VAL A 675 28.49 -6.82 -4.53
CA VAL A 675 29.19 -6.95 -3.25
C VAL A 675 29.37 -5.57 -2.63
N LEU A 676 29.65 -4.52 -3.40
CA LEU A 676 29.68 -3.14 -2.89
C LEU A 676 28.28 -2.71 -2.42
N LEU A 677 27.19 -3.12 -3.08
CA LEU A 677 25.80 -2.88 -2.64
C LEU A 677 25.44 -3.71 -1.40
N LEU A 678 25.80 -5.00 -1.38
CA LEU A 678 25.55 -5.95 -0.29
C LEU A 678 26.43 -5.70 0.93
N VAL A 679 27.59 -5.08 0.75
CA VAL A 679 28.44 -4.57 1.83
C VAL A 679 27.93 -3.19 2.23
N SER A 680 27.68 -2.24 1.32
CA SER A 680 27.21 -0.90 1.74
C SER A 680 25.86 -0.86 2.44
N LEU A 681 24.87 -1.70 2.09
CA LEU A 681 23.56 -1.67 2.74
C LEU A 681 23.59 -2.05 4.25
N PRO A 682 24.31 -3.11 4.67
CA PRO A 682 24.47 -3.46 6.10
C PRO A 682 25.75 -2.88 6.75
N PHE A 683 26.77 -2.49 5.99
CA PHE A 683 28.06 -2.00 6.53
C PHE A 683 28.06 -0.48 6.74
N VAL A 684 27.18 0.28 6.10
CA VAL A 684 26.99 1.72 6.42
C VAL A 684 26.49 1.90 7.86
N PRO A 685 25.51 1.14 8.38
CA PRO A 685 25.19 1.16 9.80
C PRO A 685 26.37 0.78 10.70
N ALA A 686 27.10 -0.28 10.35
CA ALA A 686 28.24 -0.77 11.15
C ALA A 686 29.44 0.20 11.19
N VAL A 687 29.72 0.92 10.10
CA VAL A 687 30.83 1.91 10.01
C VAL A 687 30.38 3.32 10.42
N ALA A 688 29.08 3.65 10.29
CA ALA A 688 28.49 4.87 10.84
C ALA A 688 28.20 4.78 12.34
N GLY A 689 28.57 3.68 13.01
CA GLY A 689 28.35 3.49 14.44
C GLY A 689 26.89 3.28 14.84
N VAL A 690 25.98 3.07 13.87
CA VAL A 690 24.61 2.64 14.11
C VAL A 690 24.65 1.15 14.42
N GLY A 691 25.02 0.84 15.66
CA GLY A 691 25.27 -0.52 16.15
C GLY A 691 26.35 -0.62 17.23
N GLY A 692 26.97 0.49 17.65
CA GLY A 692 27.74 0.49 18.90
C GLY A 692 26.79 0.43 20.10
N ASN A 693 26.96 -0.54 20.99
CA ASN A 693 26.11 -0.70 22.18
C ASN A 693 26.32 0.40 23.26
N SER A 694 27.14 1.41 23.01
CA SER A 694 27.52 2.43 24.01
C SER A 694 27.05 3.85 23.63
N ILE A 695 26.34 4.52 24.54
CA ILE A 695 25.84 5.90 24.35
C ILE A 695 27.01 6.90 24.44
N LYS A 696 27.06 7.86 23.49
CA LYS A 696 28.06 8.94 23.47
C LYS A 696 27.39 10.29 23.68
N TYR A 697 27.92 11.08 24.62
CA TYR A 697 27.43 12.42 24.93
C TYR A 697 28.36 13.50 24.35
N ALA A 698 27.77 14.61 23.91
CA ALA A 698 28.49 15.74 23.31
C ALA A 698 27.90 17.07 23.77
N TYR A 699 28.76 18.08 23.90
CA TYR A 699 28.32 19.45 24.12
C TYR A 699 27.68 20.01 22.85
N GLN A 700 26.48 20.56 22.99
CA GLN A 700 25.76 21.24 21.93
C GLN A 700 26.23 22.69 21.88
N SER A 701 26.89 23.06 20.78
CA SER A 701 27.50 24.40 20.64
C SER A 701 26.47 25.52 20.52
N ARG A 702 25.32 25.28 19.88
CA ARG A 702 24.17 26.21 19.76
C ARG A 702 22.84 25.48 19.54
N PHE A 703 21.76 26.11 20.01
CA PHE A 703 20.37 25.66 19.88
C PHE A 703 19.71 26.23 18.61
N THR A 704 19.89 25.57 17.46
CA THR A 704 19.15 25.91 16.22
C THR A 704 17.69 25.45 16.30
N PRO A 705 16.76 25.93 15.44
CA PRO A 705 15.36 25.51 15.44
C PRO A 705 15.14 24.01 15.27
N ASP A 706 16.10 23.31 14.65
CA ASP A 706 16.04 21.86 14.40
C ASP A 706 16.56 21.02 15.58
N VAL A 707 17.23 21.65 16.56
CA VAL A 707 17.81 20.96 17.72
C VAL A 707 16.74 20.81 18.78
N VAL A 708 15.98 19.72 18.64
CA VAL A 708 14.88 19.34 19.53
C VAL A 708 15.24 18.19 20.46
N GLY A 709 14.59 18.15 21.62
CA GLY A 709 14.75 17.12 22.64
C GLY A 709 15.02 17.68 24.03
N GLN A 710 15.57 16.84 24.89
CA GLN A 710 15.89 17.14 26.28
C GLN A 710 17.39 17.32 26.45
N PHE A 711 17.79 18.30 27.24
CA PHE A 711 19.18 18.67 27.44
C PHE A 711 19.44 18.93 28.93
N LEU A 712 20.64 18.59 29.38
CA LEU A 712 21.18 19.02 30.66
C LEU A 712 22.02 20.28 30.42
N ALA A 713 21.65 21.40 31.01
CA ALA A 713 22.48 22.59 31.03
C ALA A 713 23.65 22.37 31.99
N THR A 714 24.87 22.55 31.51
CA THR A 714 26.10 22.49 32.31
C THR A 714 26.93 23.75 32.13
N GLN A 715 27.92 23.98 32.98
CA GLN A 715 28.81 25.16 32.88
C GLN A 715 29.57 25.22 31.54
N LYS A 716 29.86 24.07 30.93
CA LYS A 716 30.59 23.97 29.65
C LYS A 716 29.68 24.05 28.42
N GLY A 717 28.35 23.99 28.62
CA GLY A 717 27.34 24.04 27.57
C GLY A 717 26.24 22.96 27.75
N PRO A 718 25.14 23.07 27.01
CA PRO A 718 24.06 22.09 27.09
C PRO A 718 24.48 20.74 26.48
N VAL A 719 24.12 19.65 27.16
CA VAL A 719 24.39 18.26 26.74
C VAL A 719 23.07 17.60 26.42
N LYS A 720 22.92 17.05 25.21
CA LYS A 720 21.68 16.35 24.85
C LYS A 720 21.57 15.07 25.68
N LEU A 721 20.45 14.90 26.39
CA LEU A 721 20.16 13.68 27.11
C LEU A 721 19.73 12.60 26.12
N PHE A 722 20.23 11.39 26.33
CA PHE A 722 19.74 10.23 25.60
C PHE A 722 18.41 9.81 26.21
N THR A 723 17.38 9.69 25.38
CA THR A 723 16.04 9.33 25.80
C THR A 723 15.68 7.95 25.29
N TRP A 724 15.17 7.12 26.18
CA TRP A 724 14.53 5.85 25.85
C TRP A 724 13.01 6.08 25.75
N ARG A 725 12.36 5.35 24.85
CA ARG A 725 10.90 5.43 24.68
C ARG A 725 10.13 4.59 25.71
N ASP A 726 10.82 3.65 26.34
CA ASP A 726 10.28 2.77 27.37
C ASP A 726 11.15 2.89 28.64
N PRO A 727 10.57 2.69 29.84
CA PRO A 727 11.35 2.56 31.06
C PRO A 727 12.32 1.36 30.94
N GLN A 728 13.58 1.57 31.30
CA GLN A 728 14.62 0.55 31.27
C GLN A 728 14.70 -0.20 32.59
N SER A 729 14.60 -1.54 32.54
CA SER A 729 14.90 -2.44 33.64
C SER A 729 15.79 -3.58 33.10
N PRO A 730 17.08 -3.64 33.47
CA PRO A 730 17.77 -2.88 34.52
C PRO A 730 18.14 -1.42 34.14
N TYR A 731 18.55 -0.63 35.14
CA TYR A 731 19.02 0.76 34.95
C TYR A 731 20.16 0.82 33.91
N PRO A 732 20.15 1.75 32.93
CA PRO A 732 21.13 1.73 31.86
C PRO A 732 22.56 1.96 32.36
N PRO A 733 23.53 1.08 32.02
CA PRO A 733 24.91 1.24 32.47
C PRO A 733 25.60 2.49 31.85
N ASP A 734 25.11 2.95 30.71
CA ASP A 734 25.63 4.11 29.97
C ASP A 734 24.84 5.41 30.21
N ALA A 735 24.04 5.46 31.29
CA ALA A 735 23.39 6.68 31.72
C ALA A 735 24.43 7.79 31.97
N LEU A 736 24.04 9.05 31.78
CA LEU A 736 24.95 10.18 31.93
C LEU A 736 25.41 10.31 33.39
N ARG A 737 26.71 10.15 33.65
CA ARG A 737 27.33 10.31 34.97
C ARG A 737 27.95 11.70 35.07
N ILE A 738 27.52 12.51 36.03
CA ILE A 738 27.98 13.90 36.18
C ILE A 738 28.02 14.30 37.66
N HIS A 739 28.85 15.30 38.02
CA HIS A 739 28.86 15.85 39.37
C HIS A 739 27.67 16.78 39.61
N ALA A 740 27.20 16.85 40.86
CA ALA A 740 26.11 17.73 41.27
C ALA A 740 26.38 19.22 40.95
N ALA A 741 27.64 19.65 41.04
CA ALA A 741 28.05 21.03 40.77
C ALA A 741 27.94 21.44 39.29
N ASP A 742 27.93 20.48 38.37
CA ASP A 742 27.86 20.71 36.93
C ASP A 742 26.42 20.72 36.39
N VAL A 743 25.42 20.43 37.23
CA VAL A 743 24.00 20.48 36.86
C VAL A 743 23.48 21.91 37.00
N GLY A 744 23.42 22.64 35.89
CA GLY A 744 22.90 24.01 35.82
C GLY A 744 21.38 24.09 35.67
N GLY A 745 20.75 23.05 35.12
CA GLY A 745 19.30 22.96 34.89
C GLY A 745 18.95 21.96 33.79
N LEU A 746 17.65 21.74 33.55
CA LEU A 746 17.12 20.90 32.49
C LEU A 746 16.48 21.78 31.42
N VAL A 747 16.79 21.55 30.15
CA VAL A 747 16.27 22.33 29.03
C VAL A 747 15.51 21.40 28.10
N ALA A 748 14.25 21.71 27.85
CA ALA A 748 13.40 21.03 26.89
C ALA A 748 13.13 21.93 25.68
N ARG A 749 13.31 21.38 24.48
CA ARG A 749 13.03 22.05 23.20
C ARG A 749 12.24 21.10 22.32
N ALA A 750 11.01 20.76 22.71
CA ALA A 750 10.19 19.72 22.06
C ALA A 750 8.70 20.06 22.14
N ALA A 751 7.81 19.08 21.94
CA ALA A 751 6.38 19.26 22.17
C ALA A 751 6.09 19.63 23.64
N ALA A 752 4.97 20.30 23.90
CA ALA A 752 4.54 20.70 25.24
C ALA A 752 5.52 21.63 25.99
N VAL A 753 6.35 22.43 25.29
CA VAL A 753 7.16 23.50 25.93
C VAL A 753 6.30 24.54 26.67
N ASP A 754 5.05 24.72 26.23
CA ASP A 754 4.08 25.61 26.89
C ASP A 754 3.41 24.98 28.12
N SER A 755 3.67 23.70 28.41
CA SER A 755 3.07 22.93 29.50
C SER A 755 4.14 22.35 30.44
N PRO A 756 4.68 23.13 31.40
CA PRO A 756 5.75 22.68 32.28
C PRO A 756 5.45 21.40 33.08
N GLY A 757 4.17 21.18 33.42
CA GLY A 757 3.71 19.98 34.13
C GLY A 757 3.86 18.68 33.33
N SER A 758 4.20 18.75 32.04
CA SER A 758 4.53 17.58 31.23
C SER A 758 5.93 17.03 31.50
N TYR A 759 6.75 17.70 32.30
CA TYR A 759 8.12 17.30 32.62
C TYR A 759 8.27 17.01 34.12
N SER A 760 8.79 15.83 34.46
CA SER A 760 8.98 15.39 35.84
C SER A 760 10.38 14.82 36.05
N LEU A 761 10.97 15.05 37.21
CA LEU A 761 12.24 14.46 37.62
C LEU A 761 12.01 13.55 38.82
N PHE A 762 12.56 12.34 38.81
CA PHE A 762 12.45 11.37 39.89
C PHE A 762 13.83 10.99 40.42
N ASP A 763 13.96 10.93 41.74
CA ASP A 763 15.06 10.26 42.44
C ASP A 763 14.70 8.78 42.58
N LEU A 764 15.41 7.92 41.85
CA LEU A 764 15.14 6.49 41.80
C LEU A 764 15.69 5.74 43.03
N ASP A 765 16.66 6.32 43.74
CA ASP A 765 17.21 5.70 44.95
C ASP A 765 16.32 5.96 46.17
N ARG A 766 15.67 7.12 46.21
CA ARG A 766 14.74 7.52 47.27
C ARG A 766 13.27 7.28 46.93
N GLY A 767 12.96 6.94 45.69
CA GLY A 767 11.59 6.66 45.22
C GLY A 767 10.68 7.89 45.21
N ALA A 768 11.22 9.09 45.07
CA ALA A 768 10.48 10.35 45.21
C ALA A 768 10.60 11.25 43.97
N ALA A 769 9.52 11.96 43.64
CA ALA A 769 9.55 13.01 42.62
C ALA A 769 10.23 14.27 43.17
N ILE A 770 11.04 14.93 42.34
CA ILE A 770 11.70 16.19 42.65
C ILE A 770 10.94 17.32 41.96
N PRO A 771 10.40 18.29 42.71
CA PRO A 771 9.73 19.43 42.13
C PRO A 771 10.66 20.21 41.19
N LEU A 772 10.17 20.53 39.99
CA LEU A 772 10.86 21.33 38.99
C LEU A 772 10.22 22.73 38.92
N GLY A 773 11.02 23.77 39.14
CA GLY A 773 10.63 25.16 38.92
C GLY A 773 10.97 25.61 37.50
N VAL A 774 10.11 26.44 36.90
CA VAL A 774 10.36 27.06 35.60
C VAL A 774 11.30 28.24 35.77
N ARG A 775 12.48 28.20 35.12
CA ARG A 775 13.42 29.33 35.07
C ARG A 775 13.22 30.24 33.87
N ALA A 776 12.85 29.68 32.72
CA ALA A 776 12.55 30.43 31.52
C ALA A 776 11.61 29.62 30.64
N ASN A 777 10.57 30.26 30.09
CA ASN A 777 9.68 29.65 29.11
C ASN A 777 9.58 30.57 27.90
N THR A 778 9.85 30.00 26.73
CA THR A 778 9.66 30.63 25.43
C THR A 778 8.84 29.65 24.59
N GLY A 779 8.05 30.11 23.62
CA GLY A 779 7.22 29.24 22.77
C GLY A 779 7.98 28.18 21.93
N ARG A 780 9.31 28.02 22.14
CA ARG A 780 10.16 26.99 21.52
C ARG A 780 11.13 26.33 22.50
N GLN A 781 11.22 26.78 23.75
CA GLN A 781 12.18 26.29 24.73
C GLN A 781 11.69 26.55 26.15
N LEU A 782 11.68 25.48 26.95
CA LEU A 782 11.37 25.48 28.37
C LEU A 782 12.63 25.11 29.17
N THR A 783 12.99 25.93 30.16
CA THR A 783 14.12 25.70 31.05
C THR A 783 13.61 25.48 32.47
N LEU A 784 13.95 24.33 33.03
CA LEU A 784 13.51 23.81 34.32
C LEU A 784 14.70 23.70 35.28
N ALA A 785 14.48 23.91 36.57
CA ALA A 785 15.48 23.70 37.60
C ALA A 785 14.88 22.90 38.77
N PRO A 786 15.60 21.90 39.30
CA PRO A 786 15.20 21.24 40.54
C PRO A 786 15.07 22.23 41.70
N ALA A 787 14.04 22.07 42.54
CA ALA A 787 13.79 22.93 43.71
C ALA A 787 14.94 22.89 44.73
N HIS A 788 15.66 21.79 44.80
CA HIS A 788 16.86 21.62 45.63
C HIS A 788 18.00 21.03 44.80
N ARG A 789 19.26 21.25 45.21
CA ARG A 789 20.42 20.65 44.52
C ARG A 789 20.32 19.13 44.57
N LEU A 790 20.56 18.49 43.43
CA LEU A 790 20.58 17.04 43.33
C LEU A 790 21.77 16.48 44.14
N THR A 791 21.51 15.45 44.93
CA THR A 791 22.53 14.73 45.71
C THR A 791 23.06 13.53 44.92
N THR A 792 24.06 12.83 45.44
CA THR A 792 24.55 11.59 44.81
C THR A 792 23.42 10.55 44.74
N GLY A 793 23.18 10.00 43.55
CA GLY A 793 22.10 9.04 43.31
C GLY A 793 21.71 8.89 41.83
N ARG A 794 20.76 7.98 41.57
CA ARG A 794 20.17 7.70 40.25
C ARG A 794 18.89 8.50 40.06
N TYR A 795 18.81 9.17 38.92
CA TYR A 795 17.71 10.04 38.55
C TYR A 795 17.10 9.65 37.21
N LEU A 796 15.81 9.93 37.08
CA LEU A 796 15.03 9.74 35.85
C LEU A 796 14.30 11.04 35.52
N PHE A 797 14.64 11.64 34.38
CA PHE A 797 13.92 12.77 33.82
C PHE A 797 12.93 12.26 32.78
N VAL A 798 11.64 12.54 32.99
CA VAL A 798 10.53 12.10 32.15
C VAL A 798 9.94 13.32 31.45
N ALA A 799 9.90 13.30 30.12
CA ALA A 799 9.10 14.25 29.36
C ALA A 799 7.90 13.54 28.74
N THR A 800 6.72 14.05 29.05
CA THR A 800 5.45 13.59 28.50
C THR A 800 5.12 14.44 27.28
N HIS A 801 4.94 13.82 26.13
CA HIS A 801 4.56 14.53 24.91
C HIS A 801 3.04 14.51 24.76
N GLN A 802 2.43 15.68 24.53
CA GLN A 802 1.03 15.76 24.10
C GLN A 802 0.98 15.96 22.57
N GLY A 803 0.52 14.92 21.87
CA GLY A 803 0.37 14.80 20.41
C GLY A 803 0.28 13.33 19.99
N MET A 804 -0.29 13.03 18.81
CA MET A 804 -0.47 11.76 18.04
C MET A 804 -0.18 10.38 18.66
N PHE A 805 0.91 10.22 19.43
CA PHE A 805 1.36 8.94 19.96
C PHE A 805 1.52 8.91 21.48
N GLY A 806 1.10 9.95 22.22
CA GLY A 806 1.07 9.98 23.70
C GLY A 806 2.21 9.20 24.35
N GLY A 807 3.43 9.76 24.31
CA GLY A 807 4.65 9.03 24.70
C GLY A 807 5.39 9.72 25.84
N ARG A 808 6.09 8.93 26.65
CA ARG A 808 7.05 9.44 27.63
C ARG A 808 8.46 9.13 27.15
N ASP A 809 9.30 10.15 27.13
CA ASP A 809 10.73 9.99 26.95
C ASP A 809 11.38 9.89 28.32
N PHE A 810 12.13 8.80 28.55
CA PHE A 810 12.83 8.51 29.79
C PHE A 810 14.32 8.80 29.61
N ALA A 811 14.86 9.82 30.30
CA ALA A 811 16.28 10.14 30.31
C ALA A 811 16.89 9.79 31.68
N TYR A 812 17.88 8.89 31.67
CA TYR A 812 18.55 8.41 32.89
C TYR A 812 19.83 9.21 33.16
N LEU A 813 19.98 9.64 34.42
CA LEU A 813 21.06 10.49 34.93
C LEU A 813 21.60 9.87 36.22
N THR A 814 22.93 9.82 36.41
CA THR A 814 23.55 9.45 37.69
C THR A 814 24.38 10.63 38.19
N ILE A 815 24.04 11.12 39.37
CA ILE A 815 24.86 12.11 40.08
C ILE A 815 25.89 11.36 40.91
N VAL A 816 27.17 11.56 40.61
CA VAL A 816 28.27 10.86 41.28
C VAL A 816 28.87 11.71 42.39
N ALA A 817 29.44 11.07 43.42
CA ALA A 817 30.16 11.74 44.49
C ALA A 817 31.35 12.57 43.95
N PRO A 818 31.78 13.63 44.65
CA PRO A 818 32.98 14.38 44.29
C PRO A 818 34.19 13.43 44.11
N GLY A 819 34.92 13.56 43.01
CA GLY A 819 36.09 12.72 42.68
C GLY A 819 35.79 11.38 42.00
N ALA A 820 34.52 10.96 41.91
CA ALA A 820 34.14 9.76 41.16
C ALA A 820 34.14 10.00 39.63
N PRO A 821 34.40 8.96 38.81
CA PRO A 821 34.49 9.11 37.36
C PRO A 821 33.15 9.55 36.74
N VAL A 822 33.22 10.59 35.91
CA VAL A 822 32.10 11.12 35.11
C VAL A 822 32.17 10.64 33.66
N THR A 823 31.04 10.68 32.96
CA THR A 823 30.99 10.29 31.54
C THR A 823 31.79 11.28 30.70
N ALA A 824 32.66 10.79 29.82
CA ALA A 824 33.40 11.64 28.90
C ALA A 824 32.45 12.31 27.88
N ILE A 825 32.29 13.63 27.98
CA ILE A 825 31.45 14.44 27.08
C ILE A 825 32.35 15.08 26.03
N SER A 826 32.14 14.75 24.76
CA SER A 826 32.96 15.29 23.66
C SER A 826 32.67 16.77 23.40
N SER A 827 33.73 17.57 23.24
CA SER A 827 33.66 19.01 22.90
C SER A 827 33.59 19.29 21.39
N SER A 828 33.76 18.26 20.56
CA SER A 828 33.80 18.37 19.09
C SER A 828 32.58 17.70 18.46
N SER A 829 31.57 18.49 18.09
CA SER A 829 30.44 18.02 17.27
C SER A 829 30.85 17.68 15.82
N LYS A 830 32.12 17.83 15.41
CA LYS A 830 32.45 18.02 13.98
C LYS A 830 33.62 17.25 13.39
N LYS A 831 34.22 16.25 14.04
CA LYS A 831 35.24 15.42 13.37
C LYS A 831 35.17 13.94 13.74
N SER A 832 34.29 13.18 13.09
CA SER A 832 34.54 11.75 12.76
C SER A 832 33.46 11.06 11.90
N VAL A 833 32.69 11.77 11.08
CA VAL A 833 32.26 11.18 9.80
C VAL A 833 33.15 11.86 8.76
N PRO A 834 33.91 11.12 7.93
CA PRO A 834 34.71 11.77 6.90
C PRO A 834 33.75 12.57 6.03
N ALA A 835 33.91 13.89 5.94
CA ALA A 835 33.12 14.78 5.07
C ALA A 835 33.12 14.34 3.58
N VAL A 836 33.99 13.40 3.24
CA VAL A 836 34.02 12.69 1.97
C VAL A 836 32.77 11.83 1.76
N ALA A 837 32.28 11.12 2.80
CA ALA A 837 31.16 10.18 2.70
C ALA A 837 29.83 10.86 2.36
N ASP A 838 29.55 12.03 2.94
CA ASP A 838 28.31 12.78 2.73
C ASP A 838 28.20 13.41 1.32
N ALA A 839 29.35 13.67 0.69
CA ALA A 839 29.43 14.19 -0.68
C ALA A 839 29.42 13.08 -1.76
N LEU A 840 29.62 11.80 -1.40
CA LEU A 840 29.74 10.71 -2.39
C LEU A 840 28.49 10.57 -3.28
N LEU A 841 27.30 10.64 -2.69
CA LEU A 841 26.04 10.48 -3.41
C LEU A 841 25.77 11.60 -4.42
N PRO A 842 25.82 12.90 -4.04
CA PRO A 842 25.62 13.98 -5.01
C PRO A 842 26.74 14.04 -6.05
N VAL A 843 28.00 13.74 -5.70
CA VAL A 843 29.10 13.63 -6.68
C VAL A 843 28.83 12.49 -7.67
N ALA A 844 28.42 11.32 -7.20
CA ALA A 844 28.06 10.20 -8.07
C ALA A 844 26.90 10.56 -9.00
N ALA A 845 25.86 11.23 -8.49
CA ALA A 845 24.72 11.68 -9.29
C ALA A 845 25.15 12.70 -10.36
N ALA A 846 26.01 13.66 -10.01
CA ALA A 846 26.58 14.64 -10.92
C ALA A 846 27.40 13.98 -12.04
N LEU A 847 28.25 13.02 -11.69
CA LEU A 847 29.06 12.29 -12.67
C LEU A 847 28.20 11.45 -13.63
N VAL A 848 27.16 10.77 -13.12
CA VAL A 848 26.23 10.00 -13.97
C VAL A 848 25.45 10.93 -14.90
N ALA A 849 24.94 12.06 -14.40
CA ALA A 849 24.22 13.05 -15.20
C ALA A 849 25.13 13.71 -16.25
N LEU A 850 26.38 14.03 -15.90
CA LEU A 850 27.37 14.60 -16.82
C LEU A 850 27.76 13.60 -17.91
N LEU A 851 28.04 12.34 -17.54
CA LEU A 851 28.29 11.28 -18.50
C LEU A 851 27.13 11.16 -19.49
N PHE A 852 25.90 11.23 -18.99
CA PHE A 852 24.74 11.12 -19.85
C PHE A 852 24.58 12.31 -20.79
N THR A 853 24.83 13.53 -20.30
CA THR A 853 24.89 14.77 -21.08
C THR A 853 25.89 14.64 -22.24
N ILE A 854 27.11 14.18 -21.97
CA ILE A 854 28.16 13.98 -22.98
C ILE A 854 27.73 12.96 -24.04
N LEU A 855 27.13 11.85 -23.62
CA LEU A 855 26.64 10.82 -24.55
C LEU A 855 25.51 11.33 -25.45
N LEU A 856 24.59 12.13 -24.91
CA LEU A 856 23.52 12.75 -25.68
C LEU A 856 24.05 13.81 -26.65
N LEU A 857 25.01 14.64 -26.23
CA LEU A 857 25.66 15.63 -27.10
C LEU A 857 26.45 14.97 -28.24
N ARG A 858 27.20 13.90 -27.97
CA ARG A 858 27.86 13.09 -29.02
C ARG A 858 26.85 12.48 -29.99
N SER A 859 25.73 11.98 -29.46
CA SER A 859 24.63 11.45 -30.28
C SER A 859 23.92 12.55 -31.09
N PHE A 860 23.84 13.77 -30.57
CA PHE A 860 23.30 14.93 -31.27
C PHE A 860 24.23 15.41 -32.39
N ARG A 861 25.54 15.51 -32.12
CA ARG A 861 26.54 15.88 -33.15
C ARG A 861 26.59 14.89 -34.31
N SER A 862 26.47 13.60 -34.02
CA SER A 862 26.44 12.57 -35.07
C SER A 862 25.11 12.51 -35.83
N ARG A 863 23.97 12.78 -35.16
CA ARG A 863 22.63 12.83 -35.79
C ARG A 863 21.78 13.90 -35.10
N PRO A 864 21.72 15.13 -35.65
CA PRO A 864 21.04 16.26 -35.01
C PRO A 864 19.54 15.99 -34.90
N ALA A 865 19.01 16.15 -33.69
CA ALA A 865 17.60 15.98 -33.38
C ALA A 865 17.23 16.79 -32.13
N GLY A 866 16.22 17.66 -32.23
CA GLY A 866 15.88 18.65 -31.19
C GLY A 866 15.62 18.05 -29.81
N GLN A 867 14.96 16.89 -29.73
CA GLN A 867 14.74 16.20 -28.45
C GLN A 867 16.04 15.82 -27.72
N LYS A 868 17.12 15.49 -28.46
CA LYS A 868 18.41 15.13 -27.86
C LYS A 868 19.09 16.35 -27.25
N ALA A 869 18.95 17.51 -27.89
CA ALA A 869 19.48 18.76 -27.37
C ALA A 869 18.74 19.18 -26.09
N LEU A 870 17.40 19.08 -26.09
CA LEU A 870 16.58 19.38 -24.91
C LEU A 870 16.87 18.44 -23.74
N TRP A 871 16.99 17.13 -23.99
CA TRP A 871 17.38 16.18 -22.94
C TRP A 871 18.82 16.40 -22.45
N ALA A 872 19.76 16.70 -23.35
CA ALA A 872 21.13 17.01 -22.95
C ALA A 872 21.18 18.25 -22.03
N ALA A 873 20.43 19.30 -22.36
CA ALA A 873 20.30 20.48 -21.50
C ALA A 873 19.69 20.12 -20.13
N GLY A 874 18.62 19.33 -20.10
CA GLY A 874 18.01 18.86 -18.84
C GLY A 874 18.98 18.08 -17.95
N PHE A 875 19.78 17.17 -18.51
CA PHE A 875 20.79 16.44 -17.73
C PHE A 875 22.01 17.28 -17.36
N ALA A 876 22.35 18.30 -18.15
CA ALA A 876 23.38 19.26 -17.81
C ALA A 876 22.97 20.09 -16.57
N PHE A 877 21.71 20.55 -16.54
CA PHE A 877 21.15 21.23 -15.36
C PHE A 877 21.09 20.32 -14.14
N PHE A 878 20.72 19.03 -14.31
CA PHE A 878 20.75 18.06 -13.21
C PHE A 878 22.17 17.89 -12.65
N ALA A 879 23.18 17.79 -13.53
CA ALA A 879 24.58 17.66 -13.15
C ALA A 879 25.07 18.93 -12.41
N ALA A 880 24.68 20.12 -12.89
CA ALA A 880 25.02 21.38 -12.24
C ALA A 880 24.39 21.49 -10.85
N ALA A 881 23.13 21.09 -10.69
CA ALA A 881 22.43 21.11 -9.41
C ALA A 881 23.08 20.19 -8.37
N THR A 882 23.34 18.93 -8.76
CA THR A 882 23.98 17.95 -7.88
C THR A 882 25.45 18.27 -7.59
N ALA A 883 26.14 18.96 -8.50
CA ALA A 883 27.45 19.54 -8.23
C ALA A 883 27.39 20.68 -7.20
N CYS A 884 26.39 21.57 -7.29
CA CYS A 884 26.18 22.62 -6.29
C CYS A 884 25.91 22.02 -4.90
N GLU A 885 25.10 20.95 -4.82
CA GLU A 885 24.85 20.21 -3.58
C GLU A 885 26.14 19.59 -3.02
N ALA A 886 26.97 18.97 -3.87
CA ALA A 886 28.26 18.40 -3.46
C ALA A 886 29.25 19.47 -2.96
N VAL A 887 29.25 20.67 -3.56
CA VAL A 887 30.05 21.80 -3.09
C VAL A 887 29.50 22.32 -1.76
N ALA A 888 28.19 22.46 -1.64
CA ALA A 888 27.52 22.92 -0.41
C ALA A 888 27.74 21.97 0.79
N GLN A 889 27.89 20.67 0.55
CA GLN A 889 28.29 19.70 1.57
C GLN A 889 29.65 20.04 2.20
N ARG A 890 30.56 20.65 1.41
CA ARG A 890 31.93 20.94 1.84
C ARG A 890 32.10 22.37 2.35
N THR A 891 31.43 23.34 1.72
CA THR A 891 31.61 24.78 1.99
C THR A 891 30.42 25.44 2.68
N GLY A 892 29.29 24.73 2.85
CA GLY A 892 28.02 25.34 3.22
C GLY A 892 27.35 26.07 2.04
N TRP A 893 26.14 26.58 2.26
CA TRP A 893 25.38 27.31 1.24
C TRP A 893 25.74 28.79 1.21
N SER A 894 26.22 29.27 0.06
CA SER A 894 26.24 30.70 -0.26
C SER A 894 25.00 31.12 -1.08
N PRO A 895 24.64 32.41 -1.10
CA PRO A 895 23.54 32.91 -1.92
C PRO A 895 23.67 32.56 -3.41
N GLU A 896 24.87 32.66 -3.97
CA GLU A 896 25.16 32.36 -5.37
C GLU A 896 25.01 30.86 -5.64
N LEU A 897 25.57 30.02 -4.77
CA LEU A 897 25.50 28.58 -4.88
C LEU A 897 24.05 28.08 -4.78
N PHE A 898 23.25 28.67 -3.88
CA PHE A 898 21.83 28.38 -3.76
C PHE A 898 21.04 28.83 -4.99
N ARG A 899 21.26 30.04 -5.52
CA ARG A 899 20.61 30.51 -6.75
C ARG A 899 20.92 29.59 -7.93
N SER A 900 22.18 29.17 -8.09
CA SER A 900 22.61 28.24 -9.14
C SER A 900 21.94 26.87 -9.00
N TYR A 901 21.91 26.31 -7.79
CA TYR A 901 21.20 25.06 -7.50
C TYR A 901 19.69 25.18 -7.79
N TYR A 902 19.07 26.25 -7.32
CA TYR A 902 17.63 26.48 -7.43
C TYR A 902 17.21 26.64 -8.89
N LEU A 903 17.96 27.43 -9.66
CA LEU A 903 17.72 27.60 -11.09
C LEU A 903 17.91 26.29 -11.85
N ALA A 904 19.05 25.62 -11.67
CA ALA A 904 19.38 24.42 -12.42
C ALA A 904 18.47 23.24 -12.05
N GLY A 905 18.41 22.88 -10.77
CA GLY A 905 17.67 21.72 -10.27
C GLY A 905 16.21 22.02 -9.99
N GLY A 906 15.94 23.11 -9.27
CA GLY A 906 14.60 23.49 -8.83
C GLY A 906 13.68 23.94 -9.95
N VAL A 907 14.19 24.53 -11.03
CA VAL A 907 13.38 25.05 -12.15
C VAL A 907 13.64 24.33 -13.46
N LEU A 908 14.87 24.40 -14.01
CA LEU A 908 15.09 24.11 -15.43
C LEU A 908 15.15 22.61 -15.76
N THR A 909 15.75 21.80 -14.89
CA THR A 909 16.01 20.36 -15.15
C THR A 909 14.78 19.62 -15.67
N VAL A 910 13.68 19.62 -14.90
CA VAL A 910 12.48 18.83 -15.23
C VAL A 910 11.75 19.42 -16.44
N GLY A 911 11.72 20.75 -16.58
CA GLY A 911 11.12 21.43 -17.72
C GLY A 911 11.79 21.04 -19.04
N TYR A 912 13.12 21.04 -19.10
CA TYR A 912 13.86 20.66 -20.31
C TYR A 912 13.77 19.15 -20.61
N LEU A 913 13.77 18.29 -19.59
CA LEU A 913 13.54 16.84 -19.78
C LEU A 913 12.13 16.56 -20.32
N GLY A 914 11.12 17.26 -19.79
CA GLY A 914 9.75 17.23 -20.27
C GLY A 914 9.61 17.77 -21.69
N ALA A 915 10.26 18.90 -22.02
CA ALA A 915 10.26 19.49 -23.35
C ALA A 915 10.86 18.55 -24.41
N GLY A 916 11.94 17.83 -24.09
CA GLY A 916 12.49 16.81 -24.99
C GLY A 916 11.51 15.67 -25.26
N SER A 917 10.68 15.30 -24.28
CA SER A 917 9.60 14.32 -24.46
C SER A 917 8.43 14.89 -25.27
N ALA A 918 8.05 16.15 -25.01
CA ALA A 918 7.03 16.90 -25.74
C ALA A 918 7.37 17.01 -27.23
N TRP A 919 8.65 17.23 -27.54
CA TRP A 919 9.18 17.34 -28.90
C TRP A 919 8.81 16.13 -29.78
N LEU A 920 8.75 14.94 -29.18
CA LEU A 920 8.37 13.71 -29.88
C LEU A 920 6.86 13.60 -30.17
N LEU A 921 6.04 14.32 -29.43
CA LEU A 921 4.58 14.26 -29.50
C LEU A 921 3.99 15.43 -30.31
N LEU A 922 4.64 16.59 -30.31
CA LEU A 922 4.11 17.81 -30.91
C LEU A 922 4.39 17.89 -32.43
N PRO A 923 3.43 18.46 -33.21
CA PRO A 923 3.65 18.84 -34.60
C PRO A 923 4.58 20.07 -34.69
N ARG A 924 5.08 20.39 -35.90
CA ARG A 924 6.09 21.47 -36.12
C ARG A 924 5.74 22.78 -35.42
N ARG A 925 4.55 23.35 -35.68
CA ARG A 925 4.10 24.60 -35.02
C ARG A 925 4.09 24.51 -33.49
N GLY A 926 3.71 23.35 -32.94
CA GLY A 926 3.71 23.12 -31.50
C GLY A 926 5.12 23.06 -30.91
N ARG A 927 6.12 22.64 -31.69
CA ARG A 927 7.53 22.64 -31.27
C ARG A 927 8.10 24.06 -31.24
N ASP A 928 7.73 24.90 -32.20
CA ASP A 928 8.18 26.29 -32.26
C ASP A 928 7.61 27.08 -31.08
N VAL A 929 6.32 26.90 -30.79
CA VAL A 929 5.66 27.45 -29.58
C VAL A 929 6.30 26.93 -28.31
N LEU A 930 6.60 25.63 -28.23
CA LEU A 930 7.30 25.04 -27.08
C LEU A 930 8.67 25.68 -26.87
N LEU A 931 9.47 25.86 -27.92
CA LEU A 931 10.79 26.49 -27.81
C LEU A 931 10.70 27.96 -27.42
N GLY A 932 9.76 28.70 -28.00
CA GLY A 932 9.49 30.10 -27.63
C GLY A 932 9.09 30.23 -26.17
N ALA A 933 8.11 29.44 -25.72
CA ALA A 933 7.64 29.43 -24.34
C ALA A 933 8.73 28.97 -23.35
N LEU A 934 9.52 27.95 -23.71
CA LEU A 934 10.63 27.46 -22.89
C LEU A 934 11.74 28.51 -22.79
N GLY A 935 12.05 29.20 -23.89
CA GLY A 935 13.05 30.27 -23.92
C GLY A 935 12.64 31.46 -23.07
N VAL A 936 11.42 31.99 -23.28
CA VAL A 936 10.86 33.09 -22.48
C VAL A 936 10.77 32.72 -21.01
N GLY A 937 10.24 31.53 -20.69
CA GLY A 937 10.13 31.06 -19.32
C GLY A 937 11.49 30.86 -18.64
N THR A 938 12.51 30.39 -19.38
CA THR A 938 13.88 30.25 -18.85
C THR A 938 14.49 31.62 -18.56
N LEU A 939 14.35 32.59 -19.46
CA LEU A 939 14.83 33.95 -19.24
C LEU A 939 14.13 34.61 -18.05
N ALA A 940 12.80 34.47 -17.97
CA ALA A 940 12.01 35.00 -16.86
C ALA A 940 12.41 34.36 -15.51
N ALA A 941 12.66 33.04 -15.48
CA ALA A 941 13.15 32.36 -14.29
C ALA A 941 14.56 32.83 -13.88
N ILE A 942 15.47 33.02 -14.83
CA ILE A 942 16.82 33.56 -14.57
C ILE A 942 16.73 34.95 -13.95
N VAL A 943 15.94 35.85 -14.55
CA VAL A 943 15.76 37.21 -14.04
C VAL A 943 15.12 37.18 -12.65
N ALA A 944 14.02 36.43 -12.47
CA ALA A 944 13.32 36.33 -11.20
C ALA A 944 14.21 35.79 -10.06
N ILE A 945 15.03 34.76 -10.32
CA ILE A 945 15.93 34.18 -9.30
C ILE A 945 17.13 35.07 -9.02
N SER A 946 17.66 35.75 -10.05
CA SER A 946 18.81 36.65 -9.88
C SER A 946 18.44 37.89 -9.06
N LEU A 947 17.24 38.42 -9.27
CA LEU A 947 16.71 39.59 -8.54
C LEU A 947 16.10 39.23 -7.17
N ALA A 948 15.80 37.96 -6.92
CA ALA A 948 15.19 37.55 -5.67
C ALA A 948 16.16 37.74 -4.47
N PRO A 949 15.68 38.35 -3.37
CA PRO A 949 16.46 38.46 -2.14
C PRO A 949 16.61 37.08 -1.50
N VAL A 950 17.84 36.73 -1.10
CA VAL A 950 18.15 35.45 -0.46
C VAL A 950 18.35 35.68 1.03
N SER A 951 17.62 34.94 1.87
CA SER A 951 17.75 35.05 3.32
C SER A 951 19.06 34.43 3.80
N ALA A 952 20.02 35.28 4.17
CA ALA A 952 21.29 34.84 4.77
C ALA A 952 21.07 34.05 6.06
N HIS A 953 20.04 34.39 6.84
CA HIS A 953 19.64 33.64 8.02
C HIS A 953 19.15 32.23 7.66
N ALA A 954 18.31 32.09 6.62
CA ALA A 954 17.82 30.79 6.17
C ALA A 954 18.96 29.89 5.66
N LEU A 955 19.95 30.46 4.96
CA LEU A 955 21.15 29.72 4.54
C LEU A 955 22.02 29.29 5.72
N ALA A 956 22.24 30.18 6.71
CA ALA A 956 23.08 29.89 7.88
C ALA A 956 22.48 28.84 8.82
N VAL A 957 21.15 28.77 8.91
CA VAL A 957 20.44 27.75 9.71
C VAL A 957 20.33 26.42 8.95
N THR A 958 20.54 26.42 7.63
CA THR A 958 20.48 25.20 6.81
C THR A 958 21.68 24.27 7.12
N ALA A 959 21.43 23.09 7.70
CA ALA A 959 22.46 22.09 7.96
C ALA A 959 23.27 21.75 6.68
N SER A 960 24.59 21.54 6.83
CA SER A 960 25.46 21.12 5.73
C SER A 960 24.93 19.82 5.14
N GLY A 961 24.59 19.84 3.84
CA GLY A 961 24.03 18.68 3.17
C GLY A 961 22.51 18.57 3.10
N ARG A 962 21.77 19.66 3.30
CA ARG A 962 20.37 19.74 2.84
C ARG A 962 20.19 20.96 1.93
N PRO A 963 19.47 20.86 0.80
CA PRO A 963 19.02 22.04 0.07
C PRO A 963 18.22 23.00 0.98
N PRO A 964 18.46 24.32 0.93
CA PRO A 964 17.66 25.29 1.67
C PRO A 964 16.19 25.23 1.22
N ALA A 965 15.26 25.51 2.14
CA ALA A 965 13.85 25.54 1.82
C ALA A 965 13.54 26.62 0.76
N ASN A 966 12.48 26.43 -0.04
CA ASN A 966 12.10 27.38 -1.09
C ASN A 966 11.90 28.82 -0.56
N GLY A 967 11.44 28.97 0.69
CA GLY A 967 11.28 30.28 1.34
C GLY A 967 12.59 30.99 1.69
N ALA A 968 13.75 30.35 1.51
CA ALA A 968 15.05 31.03 1.57
C ALA A 968 15.26 31.99 0.39
N LEU A 969 14.52 31.79 -0.71
CA LEU A 969 14.45 32.69 -1.86
C LEU A 969 13.15 33.51 -1.73
N GLY A 970 13.27 34.82 -1.51
CA GLY A 970 12.12 35.72 -1.39
C GLY A 970 11.42 35.97 -2.72
N GLY A 971 10.17 36.44 -2.64
CA GLY A 971 9.35 36.78 -3.80
C GLY A 971 8.68 35.58 -4.49
N HIS A 972 8.25 35.79 -5.73
CA HIS A 972 7.40 34.84 -6.46
C HIS A 972 8.17 33.88 -7.39
N ALA A 973 9.50 33.80 -7.24
CA ALA A 973 10.35 32.97 -8.10
C ALA A 973 10.04 31.46 -7.98
N PHE A 974 9.45 31.01 -6.86
CA PHE A 974 9.00 29.62 -6.70
C PHE A 974 7.88 29.23 -7.69
N LEU A 975 7.11 30.18 -8.22
CA LEU A 975 6.06 29.91 -9.20
C LEU A 975 6.65 29.30 -10.48
N TRP A 976 7.85 29.73 -10.88
CA TRP A 976 8.57 29.14 -12.02
C TRP A 976 8.98 27.70 -11.75
N ALA A 977 9.44 27.40 -10.53
CA ALA A 977 9.74 26.04 -10.11
C ALA A 977 8.48 25.15 -10.15
N VAL A 978 7.33 25.64 -9.67
CA VAL A 978 6.06 24.91 -9.73
C VAL A 978 5.63 24.68 -11.18
N ALA A 979 5.67 25.71 -12.02
CA ALA A 979 5.25 25.63 -13.41
C ALA A 979 6.11 24.65 -14.22
N PHE A 980 7.44 24.81 -14.21
CA PHE A 980 8.35 23.96 -15.00
C PHE A 980 8.37 22.52 -14.50
N ASN A 981 8.35 22.29 -13.17
CA ASN A 981 8.31 20.93 -12.64
C ASN A 981 6.99 20.23 -12.92
N SER A 982 5.85 20.91 -12.73
CA SER A 982 4.53 20.31 -12.96
C SER A 982 4.30 19.99 -14.43
N LEU A 983 4.52 20.96 -15.32
CA LEU A 983 4.37 20.77 -16.76
C LEU A 983 5.41 19.78 -17.30
N GLY A 984 6.67 19.91 -16.86
CA GLY A 984 7.74 19.01 -17.26
C GLY A 984 7.49 17.57 -16.82
N THR A 985 7.06 17.34 -15.58
CA THR A 985 6.71 16.01 -15.06
C THR A 985 5.50 15.44 -15.79
N LEU A 986 4.44 16.24 -15.97
CA LEU A 986 3.24 15.82 -16.69
C LEU A 986 3.59 15.33 -18.10
N VAL A 987 4.47 16.04 -18.81
CA VAL A 987 4.84 15.66 -20.18
C VAL A 987 5.89 14.56 -20.22
N LEU A 988 6.83 14.51 -19.27
CA LEU A 988 7.84 13.45 -19.18
C LEU A 988 7.22 12.10 -18.79
N VAL A 989 6.46 12.08 -17.69
CA VAL A 989 5.78 10.89 -17.18
C VAL A 989 4.57 10.56 -18.05
N GLY A 990 3.73 11.55 -18.37
CA GLY A 990 2.56 11.38 -19.22
C GLY A 990 2.93 11.02 -20.66
N GLY A 991 4.01 11.57 -21.22
CA GLY A 991 4.52 11.19 -22.54
C GLY A 991 5.14 9.78 -22.57
N SER A 992 5.80 9.38 -21.49
CA SER A 992 6.26 8.00 -21.30
C SER A 992 5.07 7.04 -21.18
N LEU A 993 4.07 7.37 -20.36
CA LEU A 993 2.83 6.61 -20.20
C LEU A 993 2.05 6.53 -21.51
N TYR A 994 1.93 7.62 -22.24
CA TYR A 994 1.30 7.67 -23.55
C TYR A 994 2.04 6.79 -24.56
N SER A 995 3.36 6.81 -24.56
CA SER A 995 4.19 5.94 -25.41
C SER A 995 4.03 4.46 -25.02
N ILE A 996 3.89 4.16 -23.72
CA ILE A 996 3.57 2.83 -23.19
C ILE A 996 2.17 2.39 -23.63
N LEU A 997 1.16 3.27 -23.53
CA LEU A 997 -0.21 3.04 -23.98
C LEU A 997 -0.28 2.80 -25.49
N ARG A 998 0.54 3.53 -26.27
CA ARG A 998 0.75 3.30 -27.71
C ARG A 998 1.71 2.14 -28.02
N ARG A 999 2.22 1.46 -27.00
CA ARG A 999 3.08 0.26 -27.08
C ARG A 999 4.38 0.48 -27.84
N ARG A 1000 4.91 1.70 -27.80
CA ARG A 1000 6.19 2.07 -28.40
C ARG A 1000 7.26 2.08 -27.32
N ARG A 1001 8.33 1.30 -27.53
CA ARG A 1001 9.54 1.27 -26.67
C ARG A 1001 9.21 1.14 -25.17
N ILE A 1002 8.29 0.23 -24.85
CA ILE A 1002 7.70 0.05 -23.50
C ILE A 1002 8.79 -0.01 -22.42
N SER A 1003 9.81 -0.87 -22.58
CA SER A 1003 10.87 -1.01 -21.58
C SER A 1003 11.62 0.30 -21.31
N ALA A 1004 11.96 1.05 -22.36
CA ALA A 1004 12.68 2.31 -22.22
C ALA A 1004 11.84 3.35 -21.46
N ASN A 1005 10.57 3.49 -21.84
CA ASN A 1005 9.66 4.46 -21.22
C ASN A 1005 9.29 4.09 -19.78
N VAL A 1006 9.26 2.80 -19.42
CA VAL A 1006 9.07 2.37 -18.02
C VAL A 1006 10.24 2.83 -17.16
N TRP A 1007 11.48 2.58 -17.56
CA TRP A 1007 12.66 3.03 -16.82
C TRP A 1007 12.74 4.56 -16.70
N ILE A 1008 12.39 5.29 -17.76
CA ILE A 1008 12.34 6.77 -17.73
C ILE A 1008 11.26 7.26 -16.76
N ALA A 1009 10.04 6.74 -16.85
CA ALA A 1009 8.94 7.13 -15.98
C ALA A 1009 9.21 6.79 -14.51
N SER A 1010 9.71 5.59 -14.22
CA SER A 1010 10.10 5.17 -12.87
C SER A 1010 11.21 6.05 -12.30
N GLY A 1011 12.25 6.35 -13.09
CA GLY A 1011 13.33 7.24 -12.66
C GLY A 1011 12.83 8.65 -12.37
N ALA A 1012 11.99 9.22 -13.25
CA ALA A 1012 11.39 10.54 -13.04
C ALA A 1012 10.51 10.60 -11.78
N LEU A 1013 9.70 9.56 -11.52
CA LEU A 1013 8.87 9.46 -10.33
C LEU A 1013 9.71 9.35 -9.05
N VAL A 1014 10.80 8.56 -9.07
CA VAL A 1014 11.71 8.45 -7.90
C VAL A 1014 12.32 9.81 -7.56
N VAL A 1015 12.79 10.58 -8.55
CA VAL A 1015 13.30 11.94 -8.31
C VAL A 1015 12.20 12.86 -7.80
N ALA A 1016 11.02 12.82 -8.43
CA ALA A 1016 9.89 13.68 -8.06
C ALA A 1016 9.43 13.42 -6.61
N LEU A 1017 9.36 12.15 -6.20
CA LEU A 1017 9.02 11.74 -4.83
C LEU A 1017 10.12 12.14 -3.84
N ALA A 1018 11.39 11.85 -4.14
CA ALA A 1018 12.52 12.21 -3.27
C ALA A 1018 12.63 13.73 -3.06
N THR A 1019 12.45 14.51 -4.13
CA THR A 1019 12.46 15.97 -4.06
C THR A 1019 11.17 16.50 -3.42
N GLY A 1020 10.03 15.85 -3.63
CA GLY A 1020 8.76 16.16 -2.95
C GLY A 1020 8.85 16.00 -1.42
N MET A 1021 9.52 14.95 -0.94
CA MET A 1021 9.75 14.73 0.49
C MET A 1021 10.56 15.86 1.14
N SER A 1022 11.53 16.43 0.42
CA SER A 1022 12.29 17.60 0.89
C SER A 1022 11.39 18.81 1.18
N ARG A 1023 10.33 18.99 0.37
CA ARG A 1023 9.35 20.07 0.56
C ARG A 1023 8.47 19.86 1.79
N MET A 1024 8.35 18.61 2.25
CA MET A 1024 7.65 18.23 3.48
C MET A 1024 8.57 18.18 4.71
N GLY A 1025 9.82 18.65 4.57
CA GLY A 1025 10.80 18.78 5.65
C GLY A 1025 11.68 17.56 5.90
N ASP A 1026 11.63 16.52 5.05
CA ASP A 1026 12.56 15.38 5.13
C ASP A 1026 13.54 15.34 3.96
N TYR A 1027 14.82 15.42 4.29
CA TYR A 1027 15.94 15.50 3.35
C TYR A 1027 16.77 14.21 3.31
N SER A 1028 16.43 13.19 4.11
CA SER A 1028 17.23 11.99 4.35
C SER A 1028 17.56 11.17 3.10
N LEU A 1029 16.68 11.22 2.09
CA LEU A 1029 16.77 10.40 0.88
C LEU A 1029 16.91 11.21 -0.41
N VAL A 1030 17.09 12.53 -0.32
CA VAL A 1030 17.14 13.41 -1.51
C VAL A 1030 18.27 12.97 -2.45
N TYR A 1031 19.49 12.83 -1.94
CA TYR A 1031 20.66 12.45 -2.75
C TYR A 1031 20.58 11.01 -3.28
N LEU A 1032 20.09 10.08 -2.47
CA LEU A 1032 19.95 8.68 -2.87
C LEU A 1032 18.85 8.52 -3.92
N GLY A 1033 17.71 9.19 -3.74
CA GLY A 1033 16.62 9.24 -4.70
C GLY A 1033 17.02 9.91 -6.01
N GLN A 1034 17.80 10.99 -5.97
CA GLN A 1034 18.38 11.62 -7.15
C GLN A 1034 19.30 10.64 -7.89
N LEU A 1035 20.22 9.96 -7.20
CA LEU A 1035 21.15 8.98 -7.81
C LEU A 1035 20.43 7.78 -8.42
N ILE A 1036 19.48 7.19 -7.70
CA ILE A 1036 18.66 6.07 -8.21
C ILE A 1036 17.85 6.56 -9.41
N GLY A 1037 17.17 7.69 -9.28
CA GLY A 1037 16.33 8.26 -10.32
C GLY A 1037 17.10 8.55 -11.61
N ILE A 1038 18.29 9.16 -11.54
CA ILE A 1038 19.13 9.41 -12.71
C ILE A 1038 19.66 8.11 -13.34
N ALA A 1039 20.04 7.11 -12.53
CA ALA A 1039 20.49 5.82 -13.03
C ALA A 1039 19.37 5.03 -13.74
N LEU A 1040 18.13 5.11 -13.23
CA LEU A 1040 16.94 4.53 -13.86
C LEU A 1040 16.64 5.22 -15.20
N MET A 1041 16.62 6.56 -15.22
CA MET A 1041 16.42 7.32 -16.46
C MET A 1041 17.50 6.97 -17.49
N PHE A 1042 18.77 6.97 -17.10
CA PHE A 1042 19.90 6.57 -17.94
C PHE A 1042 19.71 5.16 -18.54
N SER A 1043 19.31 4.19 -17.71
CA SER A 1043 19.03 2.82 -18.16
C SER A 1043 17.94 2.79 -19.22
N GLY A 1044 16.85 3.54 -19.05
CA GLY A 1044 15.78 3.65 -20.04
C GLY A 1044 16.25 4.18 -21.39
N PHE A 1045 17.06 5.23 -21.40
CA PHE A 1045 17.61 5.82 -22.63
C PHE A 1045 18.61 4.91 -23.35
N THR A 1046 19.43 4.14 -22.63
CA THR A 1046 20.34 3.15 -23.27
C THR A 1046 19.57 2.01 -23.95
N PHE A 1047 18.44 1.57 -23.39
CA PHE A 1047 17.58 0.57 -24.02
C PHE A 1047 16.91 1.08 -25.30
N ALA A 1048 16.63 2.38 -25.40
CA ALA A 1048 16.05 2.99 -26.61
C ALA A 1048 17.01 3.01 -27.82
N GLY A 1049 18.33 2.93 -27.59
CA GLY A 1049 19.36 3.00 -28.63
C GLY A 1049 19.60 1.70 -29.42
N ARG A 1050 19.06 0.55 -28.99
CA ARG A 1050 19.21 -0.72 -29.71
C ARG A 1050 18.15 -0.82 -30.82
N GLN A 1051 18.45 -0.28 -32.00
CA GLN A 1051 17.68 -0.65 -33.19
C GLN A 1051 17.96 -2.12 -33.55
N PRO A 1052 16.93 -2.95 -33.78
CA PRO A 1052 17.11 -4.17 -34.56
C PRO A 1052 17.65 -3.73 -35.93
N ARG A 1053 18.80 -4.26 -36.36
CA ARG A 1053 19.19 -4.14 -37.77
C ARG A 1053 18.00 -4.64 -38.61
N PRO A 1054 17.60 -3.91 -39.68
CA PRO A 1054 16.71 -4.49 -40.66
C PRO A 1054 17.31 -5.84 -41.04
N SER A 1055 16.53 -6.91 -40.89
CA SER A 1055 16.86 -8.15 -41.57
C SER A 1055 16.92 -7.77 -43.04
N THR A 1056 18.12 -7.74 -43.62
CA THR A 1056 18.26 -7.82 -45.06
C THR A 1056 17.44 -9.03 -45.46
N GLU A 1057 16.29 -8.78 -46.09
CA GLU A 1057 15.50 -9.83 -46.72
C GLU A 1057 16.48 -10.54 -47.65
N ARG A 1058 16.85 -11.77 -47.30
CA ARG A 1058 17.28 -12.70 -48.33
C ARG A 1058 16.06 -12.84 -49.22
N ARG A 1059 16.13 -12.27 -50.42
CA ARG A 1059 15.23 -12.62 -51.51
C ARG A 1059 15.13 -14.15 -51.54
N PRO A 1060 13.92 -14.72 -51.63
CA PRO A 1060 13.81 -16.15 -51.80
C PRO A 1060 14.48 -16.50 -53.12
N GLU A 1061 15.62 -17.19 -53.05
CA GLU A 1061 16.15 -17.91 -54.21
C GLU A 1061 15.03 -18.87 -54.64
N THR A 1062 14.43 -18.57 -55.80
CA THR A 1062 13.51 -19.45 -56.48
C THR A 1062 14.19 -20.79 -56.74
N ALA A 1063 13.46 -21.88 -56.58
CA ALA A 1063 13.95 -23.26 -56.68
C ALA A 1063 14.75 -23.58 -57.98
N LEU A 1064 14.63 -22.75 -59.02
CA LEU A 1064 15.40 -22.82 -60.26
C LEU A 1064 16.89 -22.47 -60.14
N GLN A 1065 17.32 -21.73 -59.10
CA GLN A 1065 18.74 -21.38 -58.92
C GLN A 1065 19.57 -22.49 -58.24
N ARG A 1066 18.93 -23.49 -57.62
CA ARG A 1066 19.64 -24.61 -56.99
C ARG A 1066 20.09 -25.69 -57.98
N THR A 1067 19.51 -25.74 -59.17
CA THR A 1067 19.87 -26.72 -60.22
C THR A 1067 20.98 -26.24 -61.15
N ALA A 1068 21.29 -24.94 -61.18
CA ALA A 1068 22.38 -24.39 -62.02
C ALA A 1068 23.76 -24.41 -61.34
N LEU A 1069 23.82 -24.62 -60.02
CA LEU A 1069 25.08 -24.71 -59.25
C LEU A 1069 25.52 -26.16 -58.96
N ALA A 1070 24.83 -27.13 -59.55
CA ALA A 1070 25.15 -28.56 -59.47
C ALA A 1070 25.49 -29.18 -60.84
N ARG A 1071 25.94 -28.36 -61.80
CA ARG A 1071 26.60 -28.80 -63.02
C ARG A 1071 28.00 -28.21 -63.09
#